data_AF-A0A444UVF4-F1
#
_entry.id   AF-A0A444UVF4-F1
#
_cell.length_a   1.000
_cell.length_b   1.000
_cell.length_c   1.000
_cell.angle_alpha   90.00
_cell.angle_beta   90.00
_cell.angle_gamma   90.00
#
_symmetry.space_group_name_H-M   'P 1'
#
loop_
_entity.id
_entity.type
_entity.pdbx_description
1 polymer ?
#
loop_
_entity_poly.entity_id
_entity_poly.type
_entity_poly.pdbx_seq_one_letter_code
_entity_poly.pdbx_strand_id
1 'polypeptide(L)'
;MKNVHRRMTIEAMSAAARELGIQVDEDCTACQKAKRSAEEITSKIKEVVQYKEKQLPLQGEPWKKLSKIEKEECRLRKAGDQPLQEYKNNLVKQKQELRQKQMSYNISVAMQCFITALSNERKQERSYFLKWMRMSLDVTARTKLFGLRNHYKEKCANLSENKEEIAALDQQISNSSLGIEHFMREMGQLYEAASSLPVNHVYRQQFQSFPSRGADLLLDGFPLELLDGDASNIPLEWVTDVLTELHEKVNHKSRMLVVTVLGVQSTGKSTLLNTMFGVQFAVSSGRCTRGAFMLLMRVKEDLKEELKCDFILVIDTEGLKSPELAQLEDSYEHDNELATLVVGLSDVTIVNIAMENSVEMKDILQIVVHAFLRMKEVGKKPKCYFVHQNVGDVSAHDKNTRDRKMLLEQLNEMTQAAARMEKHVTDWKFTDIMEYDGEKNNWYIPGLWHGNPPMAPVNSGYSETVYEFKKSLIESLKSCKDQKPPADVPEFLEWVRSLWRAVKYENFIFSFRNSLVAEAYSNLCVEYGKWEWDFQKHMYEWLASAEIRISNSNNQSLNLNDLLSSLKSEAITELTCQEVSTLEKLTKYYESKEGHVNLVESYRATFMSSIETIRKEIESSLKSKLTEAVDFQKGMKQIHDVAKDNKEKLEKRVLKLLEGCRERNEKLTDDELKAKFEKMWTETVSALNLKGFEKRDIELNVFNQLRAHLHRHDGLVKRVLSEASKLTNYGKAQFNVTDEHFDRTWYMKCYDWFSKTKYKEEANEKVQRIIQQCRQFVSSKKTSKTDYHETYTTELLKMIDNKLKEIEKLKTNSQFEVELYLHICGFAAREFQTMHNQFVIANDPRNQLEKSKPQYCSDFIDLYRKKDQTSKKAREFTERCLKPAVREHINKALGLDIADEMQTGAGSVKYSTRSYFQHSMLKELLEENDFIKYVSFIGDYEDFVKRWILNCIIEHLSKGNTLSELQKKRFKTITKKIQAAVEKKKTSRNIKTISEFLDNVCSILSRDIVISTKDLGLIPDNASVEEFTAHLQYYIDDWMKAFEFFQRGNIAEELKSLPVKPQDVLFEKLIGCGKQCPFCKVPCDAGGKDHDKHHATVHRPQGVGRYRWSHSRHLCVDLCSTDVQSDVKFCNSDTEGKFHPFKDYRRFYPEWNIAPDPSIQASDYWKYVMTAFNEQFAEEYNAKPADIPDGWKNITKEQALKSINEVFNVK
;
A
#
# COMPACT_ATOMS: atom_id res chain seq x y z
N MET A 1 38.27 43.75 66.22
CA MET A 1 38.46 42.31 66.45
C MET A 1 38.68 41.63 65.11
N LYS A 2 39.84 41.01 64.88
CA LYS A 2 40.10 40.20 63.67
C LYS A 2 39.29 38.90 63.79
N ASN A 3 38.13 38.83 63.14
CA ASN A 3 37.40 37.58 62.97
C ASN A 3 38.17 36.72 61.96
N VAL A 4 39.11 35.92 62.47
CA VAL A 4 39.68 34.80 61.72
C VAL A 4 38.51 33.84 61.50
N HIS A 5 37.91 33.87 60.30
CA HIS A 5 36.96 32.82 59.91
C HIS A 5 37.70 31.49 59.95
N ARG A 6 37.51 30.76 61.04
CA ARG A 6 38.06 29.43 61.26
C ARG A 6 37.37 28.51 60.26
N ARG A 7 37.97 28.34 59.08
CA ARG A 7 37.51 27.34 58.11
C ARG A 7 37.65 25.98 58.79
N MET A 8 36.51 25.35 59.03
CA MET A 8 36.40 24.02 59.61
C MET A 8 35.68 23.12 58.62
N THR A 9 36.07 21.85 58.56
CA THR A 9 35.33 20.86 57.77
C THR A 9 33.98 20.59 58.45
N ILE A 10 33.00 20.09 57.69
CA ILE A 10 31.67 19.74 58.25
C ILE A 10 31.83 18.67 59.35
N GLU A 11 32.79 17.76 59.20
CA GLU A 11 33.14 16.76 60.20
C GLU A 11 33.68 17.41 61.48
N ALA A 12 34.50 18.47 61.36
CA ALA A 12 34.97 19.24 62.52
C ALA A 12 33.86 20.09 63.14
N MET A 13 32.87 20.54 62.35
CA MET A 13 31.67 21.20 62.87
C MET A 13 30.84 20.28 63.76
N SER A 14 30.84 18.96 63.51
CA SER A 14 30.16 18.00 64.38
C SER A 14 30.72 18.01 65.81
N ALA A 15 32.02 18.25 65.99
CA ALA A 15 32.63 18.38 67.31
C ALA A 15 32.15 19.64 68.04
N ALA A 16 32.09 20.77 67.32
CA ALA A 16 31.54 22.01 67.86
C ALA A 16 30.03 21.91 68.16
N ALA A 17 29.26 21.19 67.33
CA ALA A 17 27.85 20.93 67.55
C ALA A 17 27.61 20.17 68.86
N ARG A 18 28.45 19.15 69.15
CA ARG A 18 28.43 18.42 70.43
C ARG A 18 28.74 19.33 71.61
N GLU A 19 29.75 20.18 71.50
CA GLU A 19 30.10 21.16 72.55
C GLU A 19 28.95 22.15 72.82
N LEU A 20 28.15 22.45 71.80
CA LEU A 20 26.97 23.32 71.88
C LEU A 20 25.68 22.58 72.31
N GLY A 21 25.75 21.28 72.61
CA GLY A 21 24.59 20.46 72.99
C GLY A 21 23.62 20.15 71.85
N ILE A 22 24.02 20.38 70.60
CA ILE A 22 23.24 20.03 69.40
C ILE A 22 23.39 18.52 69.17
N GLN A 23 22.27 17.81 69.05
CA GLN A 23 22.29 16.38 68.77
C GLN A 23 22.83 16.11 67.36
N VAL A 24 23.76 15.16 67.26
CA VAL A 24 24.43 14.76 66.02
C VAL A 24 23.99 13.34 65.67
N ASP A 25 23.42 13.13 64.48
CA ASP A 25 22.88 11.84 64.04
C ASP A 25 23.94 10.73 64.06
N GLU A 26 25.21 11.06 63.82
CA GLU A 26 26.36 10.14 63.84
C GLU A 26 26.69 9.57 65.23
N ASP A 27 26.18 10.17 66.31
CA ASP A 27 26.36 9.67 67.68
C ASP A 27 25.36 8.54 67.99
N CYS A 28 24.31 8.38 67.18
CA CYS A 28 23.34 7.31 67.31
C CYS A 28 23.95 5.95 66.96
N THR A 29 23.79 4.96 67.85
CA THR A 29 24.32 3.60 67.65
C THR A 29 23.78 2.93 66.37
N ALA A 30 22.52 3.20 66.03
CA ALA A 30 21.90 2.74 64.79
C ALA A 30 22.61 3.32 63.55
N CYS A 31 22.91 4.61 63.56
CA CYS A 31 23.63 5.31 62.50
C CYS A 31 25.07 4.78 62.34
N GLN A 32 25.77 4.52 63.45
CA GLN A 32 27.14 3.98 63.43
C GLN A 32 27.20 2.54 62.89
N LYS A 33 26.27 1.66 63.30
CA LYS A 33 26.19 0.29 62.77
C LYS A 33 25.88 0.28 61.28
N ALA A 34 24.94 1.12 60.86
CA ALA A 34 24.59 1.31 59.46
C ALA A 34 25.77 1.83 58.63
N LYS A 35 26.54 2.79 59.17
CA LYS A 35 27.77 3.31 58.53
C LYS A 35 28.80 2.21 58.31
N ARG A 36 29.11 1.40 59.33
CA ARG A 36 30.05 0.27 59.21
C ARG A 36 29.59 -0.73 58.15
N SER A 37 28.30 -1.04 58.12
CA SER A 37 27.71 -1.96 57.13
C SER A 37 27.84 -1.40 55.71
N ALA A 38 27.67 -0.09 55.52
CA ALA A 38 27.88 0.58 54.23
C ALA A 38 29.37 0.61 53.84
N GLU A 39 30.27 0.81 54.80
CA GLU A 39 31.73 0.80 54.59
C GLU A 39 32.25 -0.58 54.19
N GLU A 40 31.68 -1.67 54.70
CA GLU A 40 32.03 -3.05 54.30
C GLU A 40 31.85 -3.32 52.81
N ILE A 41 30.93 -2.59 52.16
CA ILE A 41 30.67 -2.64 50.73
C ILE A 41 31.52 -1.59 50.02
N THR A 42 31.39 -0.33 50.43
CA THR A 42 31.93 0.82 49.68
C THR A 42 33.46 0.93 49.71
N SER A 43 34.12 0.48 50.78
CA SER A 43 35.59 0.45 50.88
C SER A 43 36.25 -0.49 49.86
N LYS A 44 35.51 -1.48 49.34
CA LYS A 44 36.00 -2.46 48.37
C LYS A 44 35.87 -1.98 46.92
N ILE A 45 35.26 -0.81 46.68
CA ILE A 45 34.99 -0.27 45.34
C ILE A 45 36.24 0.46 44.82
N LYS A 46 37.19 -0.31 44.27
CA LYS A 46 38.41 0.24 43.63
C LYS A 46 38.18 0.70 42.21
N GLU A 47 37.54 -0.11 41.38
CA GLU A 47 37.18 0.18 39.98
C GLU A 47 35.70 -0.15 39.75
N VAL A 48 34.90 0.81 39.28
CA VAL A 48 33.43 0.66 39.29
C VAL A 48 32.97 -0.42 38.31
N VAL A 49 33.52 -0.42 37.09
CA VAL A 49 33.15 -1.38 36.04
C VAL A 49 33.49 -2.81 36.47
N GLN A 50 34.74 -3.05 36.91
CA GLN A 50 35.17 -4.36 37.41
C GLN A 50 34.41 -4.80 38.66
N TYR A 51 34.03 -3.85 39.52
CA TYR A 51 33.24 -4.13 40.70
C TYR A 51 31.84 -4.62 40.31
N LYS A 52 31.16 -3.95 39.37
CA LYS A 52 29.86 -4.37 38.85
C LYS A 52 29.94 -5.79 38.26
N GLU A 53 30.92 -6.06 37.40
CA GLU A 53 31.08 -7.38 36.78
C GLU A 53 31.31 -8.52 37.79
N LYS A 54 32.04 -8.25 38.88
CA LYS A 54 32.36 -9.27 39.89
C LYS A 54 31.33 -9.41 41.00
N GLN A 55 30.73 -8.30 41.44
CA GLN A 55 29.85 -8.26 42.61
C GLN A 55 28.38 -8.16 42.26
N LEU A 56 28.04 -7.69 41.05
CA LEU A 56 26.68 -7.48 40.55
C LEU A 56 26.49 -8.08 39.13
N PRO A 57 26.81 -9.37 38.90
CA PRO A 57 26.86 -9.97 37.57
C PRO A 57 25.49 -10.19 36.91
N LEU A 58 24.40 -10.32 37.67
CA LEU A 58 23.10 -10.78 37.15
C LEU A 58 22.42 -9.73 36.29
N GLN A 59 22.57 -8.45 36.63
CA GLN A 59 22.05 -7.32 35.87
C GLN A 59 22.90 -6.96 34.64
N GLY A 60 24.05 -7.63 34.45
CA GLY A 60 24.97 -7.37 33.36
C GLY A 60 24.54 -8.05 32.05
N GLU A 61 25.49 -8.72 31.39
CA GLU A 61 25.26 -9.40 30.11
C GLU A 61 24.08 -10.38 30.10
N PRO A 62 23.84 -11.23 31.14
CA PRO A 62 22.71 -12.17 31.12
C PRO A 62 21.36 -11.47 30.98
N TRP A 63 21.14 -10.39 31.75
CA TRP A 63 19.90 -9.62 31.73
C TRP A 63 19.71 -8.86 30.40
N LYS A 64 20.77 -8.20 29.90
CA LYS A 64 20.72 -7.52 28.59
C LYS A 64 20.39 -8.48 27.44
N LYS A 65 20.96 -9.69 27.45
CA LYS A 65 20.64 -10.72 26.45
C LYS A 65 19.22 -11.23 26.58
N LEU A 66 18.77 -11.45 27.82
CA LEU A 66 17.41 -11.88 28.09
C LEU A 66 16.39 -10.86 27.58
N SER A 67 16.59 -9.57 27.86
CA SER A 67 15.72 -8.50 27.36
C SER A 67 15.67 -8.43 25.83
N LYS A 68 16.81 -8.62 25.16
CA LYS A 68 16.86 -8.73 23.69
C LYS A 68 16.09 -9.94 23.18
N ILE A 69 16.20 -11.10 23.85
CA ILE A 69 15.48 -12.32 23.49
C ILE A 69 13.97 -12.15 23.69
N GLU A 70 13.53 -11.52 24.78
CA GLU A 70 12.09 -11.29 25.03
C GLU A 70 11.47 -10.36 24.00
N LYS A 71 12.19 -9.32 23.57
CA LYS A 71 11.76 -8.47 22.46
C LYS A 71 11.79 -9.24 21.13
N GLU A 72 12.82 -10.04 20.89
CA GLU A 72 12.97 -10.87 19.70
C GLU A 72 11.91 -11.98 19.62
N GLU A 73 11.46 -12.54 20.74
CA GLU A 73 10.37 -13.51 20.80
C GLU A 73 9.05 -12.90 20.31
N CYS A 74 8.85 -11.61 20.60
CA CYS A 74 7.69 -10.84 20.13
C CYS A 74 7.86 -10.32 18.69
N ARG A 75 9.07 -9.87 18.30
CA ARG A 75 9.34 -9.14 17.05
C ARG A 75 9.93 -9.98 15.92
N LEU A 76 10.63 -11.07 16.23
CA LEU A 76 11.22 -12.07 15.33
C LEU A 76 12.15 -11.51 14.22
N ARG A 77 12.95 -10.48 14.52
CA ARG A 77 13.82 -9.78 13.57
C ARG A 77 15.07 -10.57 13.13
N LYS A 78 15.54 -11.55 13.92
CA LYS A 78 16.82 -12.26 13.79
C LYS A 78 16.66 -13.75 13.48
N ALA A 79 15.49 -14.16 13.02
CA ALA A 79 15.17 -15.57 12.75
C ALA A 79 16.07 -16.24 11.70
N GLY A 80 16.59 -15.50 10.72
CA GLY A 80 17.44 -16.07 9.66
C GLY A 80 16.74 -17.19 8.88
N ASP A 81 17.51 -18.15 8.32
CA ASP A 81 17.02 -19.34 7.58
C ASP A 81 16.18 -20.36 8.42
N GLN A 82 15.98 -20.16 9.73
CA GLN A 82 15.32 -21.16 10.60
C GLN A 82 13.79 -21.05 10.58
N PRO A 83 13.03 -22.16 10.53
CA PRO A 83 11.57 -22.14 10.67
C PRO A 83 11.14 -21.37 11.93
N LEU A 84 10.24 -20.39 11.80
CA LEU A 84 9.88 -19.44 12.88
C LEU A 84 9.47 -20.14 14.19
N GLN A 85 8.84 -21.30 14.11
CA GLN A 85 8.44 -22.07 15.29
C GLN A 85 9.64 -22.74 15.99
N GLU A 86 10.61 -23.25 15.21
CA GLU A 86 11.88 -23.76 15.75
C GLU A 86 12.72 -22.62 16.32
N TYR A 87 12.73 -21.47 15.65
CA TYR A 87 13.38 -20.25 16.14
C TYR A 87 12.79 -19.77 17.47
N LYS A 88 11.45 -19.69 17.59
CA LYS A 88 10.78 -19.37 18.86
C LYS A 88 11.10 -20.38 19.96
N ASN A 89 11.06 -21.68 19.64
CA ASN A 89 11.44 -22.72 20.62
C ASN A 89 12.91 -22.58 21.05
N ASN A 90 13.80 -22.20 20.13
CA ASN A 90 15.20 -21.91 20.41
C ASN A 90 15.35 -20.66 21.31
N LEU A 91 14.60 -19.59 21.06
CA LEU A 91 14.57 -18.40 21.92
C LEU A 91 14.07 -18.73 23.34
N VAL A 92 13.01 -19.53 23.47
CA VAL A 92 12.51 -20.01 24.77
C VAL A 92 13.57 -20.85 25.49
N LYS A 93 14.28 -21.72 24.77
CA LYS A 93 15.39 -22.52 25.32
C LYS A 93 16.56 -21.64 25.76
N GLN A 94 16.97 -20.67 24.95
CA GLN A 94 18.01 -19.70 25.31
C GLN A 94 17.62 -18.85 26.53
N LYS A 95 16.35 -18.46 26.64
CA LYS A 95 15.81 -17.79 27.82
C LYS A 95 15.93 -18.67 29.07
N GLN A 96 15.57 -19.94 28.98
CA GLN A 96 15.75 -20.90 30.08
C GLN A 96 17.23 -21.09 30.45
N GLU A 97 18.13 -21.22 29.47
CA GLU A 97 19.58 -21.33 29.68
C GLU A 97 20.16 -20.07 30.36
N LEU A 98 19.70 -18.87 29.97
CA LEU A 98 20.11 -17.63 30.62
C LEU A 98 19.59 -17.52 32.06
N ARG A 99 18.37 -17.97 32.34
CA ARG A 99 17.84 -18.03 33.72
C ARG A 99 18.61 -19.05 34.56
N GLN A 100 18.93 -20.22 34.03
CA GLN A 100 19.80 -21.21 34.70
C GLN A 100 21.20 -20.64 34.94
N LYS A 101 21.77 -19.90 33.97
CA LYS A 101 23.04 -19.20 34.14
C LYS A 101 22.97 -18.17 35.26
N GLN A 102 21.89 -17.38 35.34
CA GLN A 102 21.66 -16.47 36.46
C GLN A 102 21.61 -17.21 37.80
N MET A 103 20.95 -18.36 37.89
CA MET A 103 20.91 -19.19 39.11
C MET A 103 22.27 -19.82 39.47
N SER A 104 23.15 -20.03 38.49
CA SER A 104 24.48 -20.61 38.74
C SER A 104 25.44 -19.65 39.46
N TYR A 105 25.15 -18.34 39.45
CA TYR A 105 25.94 -17.38 40.18
C TYR A 105 25.63 -17.46 41.68
N ASN A 106 26.68 -17.62 42.49
CA ASN A 106 26.55 -17.48 43.94
C ASN A 106 26.27 -16.02 44.32
N ILE A 107 25.49 -15.82 45.38
CA ILE A 107 25.27 -14.49 45.97
C ILE A 107 26.63 -13.93 46.39
N SER A 108 27.01 -12.79 45.80
CA SER A 108 28.29 -12.14 46.06
C SER A 108 28.40 -11.66 47.51
N VAL A 109 29.61 -11.49 48.03
CA VAL A 109 29.83 -10.97 49.39
C VAL A 109 29.19 -9.60 49.57
N ALA A 110 29.30 -8.72 48.56
CA ALA A 110 28.65 -7.42 48.59
C ALA A 110 27.12 -7.52 48.68
N MET A 111 26.50 -8.42 47.91
CA MET A 111 25.05 -8.63 47.96
C MET A 111 24.61 -9.28 49.27
N GLN A 112 25.39 -10.21 49.84
CA GLN A 112 25.11 -10.76 51.17
C GLN A 112 25.09 -9.67 52.24
N CYS A 113 26.11 -8.79 52.27
CA CYS A 113 26.15 -7.63 53.17
C CYS A 113 24.93 -6.71 52.94
N PHE A 114 24.62 -6.42 51.68
CA PHE A 114 23.48 -5.54 51.32
C PHE A 114 22.14 -6.12 51.76
N ILE A 115 21.86 -7.40 51.44
CA ILE A 115 20.63 -8.11 51.81
C ILE A 115 20.53 -8.20 53.34
N THR A 116 21.63 -8.48 54.05
CA THR A 116 21.65 -8.55 55.51
C THR A 116 21.31 -7.19 56.13
N ALA A 117 21.89 -6.11 55.61
CA ALA A 117 21.59 -4.75 56.08
C ALA A 117 20.13 -4.34 55.82
N LEU A 118 19.55 -4.75 54.67
CA LEU A 118 18.14 -4.52 54.35
C LEU A 118 17.18 -5.39 55.15
N SER A 119 17.61 -6.57 55.57
CA SER A 119 16.81 -7.52 56.35
C SER A 119 16.72 -7.14 57.84
N ASN A 120 17.42 -6.11 58.27
CA ASN A 120 17.36 -5.59 59.64
C ASN A 120 15.92 -5.14 59.98
N GLU A 121 15.40 -5.59 61.12
CA GLU A 121 14.05 -5.27 61.59
C GLU A 121 13.88 -3.78 61.97
N ARG A 122 14.98 -3.10 62.31
CA ARG A 122 14.95 -1.69 62.70
C ARG A 122 14.95 -0.80 61.46
N LYS A 123 13.77 -0.22 61.17
CA LYS A 123 13.58 0.78 60.09
C LYS A 123 14.65 1.88 60.10
N GLN A 124 14.99 2.44 61.26
CA GLN A 124 16.00 3.50 61.38
C GLN A 124 17.40 3.04 60.90
N GLU A 125 17.85 1.84 61.29
CA GLU A 125 19.15 1.31 60.87
C GLU A 125 19.18 1.08 59.34
N ARG A 126 18.09 0.55 58.77
CA ARG A 126 17.94 0.37 57.32
C ARG A 126 17.98 1.69 56.56
N SER A 127 17.25 2.71 57.02
CA SER A 127 17.26 4.04 56.40
C SER A 127 18.62 4.72 56.49
N TYR A 128 19.31 4.65 57.63
CA TYR A 128 20.68 5.15 57.76
C TYR A 128 21.65 4.42 56.83
N PHE A 129 21.51 3.09 56.68
CA PHE A 129 22.38 2.30 55.81
C PHE A 129 22.25 2.75 54.36
N LEU A 130 21.03 2.91 53.85
CA LEU A 130 20.78 3.40 52.49
C LEU A 130 21.30 4.84 52.30
N LYS A 131 21.13 5.73 53.29
CA LYS A 131 21.71 7.09 53.23
C LYS A 131 23.24 7.06 53.16
N TRP A 132 23.90 6.27 54.01
CA TRP A 132 25.35 6.12 54.01
C TRP A 132 25.86 5.50 52.70
N MET A 133 25.20 4.47 52.19
CA MET A 133 25.49 3.89 50.89
C MET A 133 25.44 4.95 49.78
N ARG A 134 24.36 5.75 49.72
CA ARG A 134 24.22 6.83 48.73
C ARG A 134 25.37 7.83 48.84
N MET A 135 25.62 8.36 50.04
CA MET A 135 26.66 9.37 50.27
C MET A 135 28.04 8.84 49.89
N SER A 136 28.40 7.63 50.33
CA SER A 136 29.70 7.02 50.01
C SER A 136 29.86 6.77 48.52
N LEU A 137 28.82 6.23 47.84
CA LEU A 137 28.85 6.02 46.39
C LEU A 137 28.97 7.35 45.62
N ASP A 138 28.26 8.39 46.05
CA ASP A 138 28.36 9.76 45.50
C ASP A 138 29.78 10.32 45.60
N VAL A 139 30.42 10.17 46.76
CA VAL A 139 31.81 10.58 46.98
C VAL A 139 32.74 9.81 46.04
N THR A 140 32.64 8.47 46.00
CA THR A 140 33.47 7.63 45.12
C THR A 140 33.31 8.01 43.65
N ALA A 141 32.08 8.26 43.20
CA ALA A 141 31.82 8.65 41.82
C ALA A 141 32.39 10.05 41.50
N ARG A 142 32.23 11.04 42.39
CA ARG A 142 32.77 12.40 42.17
C ARG A 142 34.29 12.38 42.02
N THR A 143 35.00 11.64 42.86
CA THR A 143 36.47 11.55 42.81
C THR A 143 36.95 10.96 41.48
N LYS A 144 36.27 9.94 40.96
CA LYS A 144 36.66 9.27 39.70
C LYS A 144 36.21 10.03 38.45
N LEU A 145 34.97 10.49 38.43
CA LEU A 145 34.40 11.24 37.30
C LEU A 145 35.14 12.56 37.08
N PHE A 146 35.71 13.16 38.13
CA PHE A 146 36.53 14.37 38.00
C PHE A 146 37.75 14.14 37.10
N GLY A 147 38.45 13.01 37.25
CA GLY A 147 39.59 12.66 36.40
C GLY A 147 39.19 12.42 34.94
N LEU A 148 38.15 11.60 34.72
CA LEU A 148 37.64 11.29 33.37
C LEU A 148 37.13 12.54 32.65
N ARG A 149 36.47 13.46 33.35
CA ARG A 149 35.95 14.71 32.78
C ARG A 149 37.02 15.71 32.40
N ASN A 150 38.10 15.80 33.17
CA ASN A 150 39.21 16.66 32.82
C ASN A 150 39.88 16.14 31.55
N HIS A 151 40.09 14.82 31.45
CA HIS A 151 40.63 14.20 30.25
C HIS A 151 39.71 14.36 29.03
N TYR A 152 38.40 14.22 29.22
CA TYR A 152 37.38 14.50 28.19
C TYR A 152 37.46 15.96 27.70
N LYS A 153 37.51 16.94 28.63
CA LYS A 153 37.65 18.37 28.28
C LYS A 153 38.95 18.69 27.55
N GLU A 154 40.06 18.08 27.95
CA GLU A 154 41.36 18.24 27.28
C GLU A 154 41.31 17.73 25.84
N LYS A 155 40.69 16.56 25.60
CA LYS A 155 40.60 15.94 24.28
C LYS A 155 39.58 16.62 23.36
N CYS A 156 38.49 17.17 23.91
CA CYS A 156 37.52 17.98 23.17
C CYS A 156 38.07 19.30 22.64
N ALA A 157 39.25 19.76 23.08
CA ALA A 157 39.89 20.95 22.51
C ALA A 157 40.32 20.75 21.05
N ASN A 158 40.55 19.50 20.61
CA ASN A 158 40.95 19.12 19.24
C ASN A 158 39.96 18.09 18.65
N LEU A 159 38.74 18.52 18.34
CA LEU A 159 37.60 17.69 17.92
C LEU A 159 37.82 16.83 16.66
N SER A 160 38.67 17.26 15.72
CA SER A 160 38.85 16.57 14.43
C SER A 160 39.77 15.34 14.49
N GLU A 161 40.68 15.27 15.47
CA GLU A 161 41.65 14.16 15.60
C GLU A 161 41.24 13.13 16.69
N ASN A 162 40.40 13.50 17.66
CA ASN A 162 40.13 12.68 18.86
C ASN A 162 38.72 12.07 18.94
N LYS A 163 37.96 12.02 17.83
CA LYS A 163 36.52 11.63 17.86
C LYS A 163 36.26 10.26 18.50
N GLU A 164 37.09 9.26 18.21
CA GLU A 164 36.97 7.91 18.78
C GLU A 164 37.38 7.85 20.26
N GLU A 165 38.42 8.57 20.66
CA GLU A 165 38.85 8.68 22.06
C GLU A 165 37.80 9.40 22.93
N ILE A 166 37.16 10.45 22.39
CA ILE A 166 36.07 11.18 23.03
C ILE A 166 34.87 10.25 23.26
N ALA A 167 34.48 9.47 22.25
CA ALA A 167 33.41 8.48 22.39
C ALA A 167 33.74 7.38 23.41
N ALA A 168 34.98 6.89 23.44
CA ALA A 168 35.44 5.92 24.43
C ALA A 168 35.43 6.50 25.86
N LEU A 169 35.81 7.77 26.03
CA LEU A 169 35.76 8.46 27.31
C LEU A 169 34.33 8.71 27.78
N ASP A 170 33.40 9.07 26.89
CA ASP A 170 31.98 9.19 27.21
C ASP A 170 31.39 7.84 27.67
N GLN A 171 31.74 6.75 26.98
CA GLN A 171 31.32 5.41 27.37
C GLN A 171 31.88 5.02 28.75
N GLN A 172 33.15 5.36 29.04
CA GLN A 172 33.75 5.15 30.36
C GLN A 172 33.10 5.99 31.46
N ILE A 173 32.74 7.25 31.18
CA ILE A 173 32.02 8.13 32.10
C ILE A 173 30.65 7.53 32.45
N SER A 174 29.91 7.06 31.45
CA SER A 174 28.60 6.41 31.63
C SER A 174 28.71 5.11 32.46
N ASN A 175 29.66 4.24 32.11
CA ASN A 175 29.88 2.96 32.79
C ASN A 175 30.45 3.10 34.22
N SER A 176 31.03 4.26 34.56
CA SER A 176 31.58 4.56 35.89
C SER A 176 30.54 5.02 36.92
N SER A 177 29.25 5.06 36.54
CA SER A 177 28.15 5.31 37.47
C SER A 177 27.90 4.07 38.35
N LEU A 178 27.63 4.27 39.65
CA LEU A 178 27.19 3.22 40.57
C LEU A 178 26.37 3.86 41.69
N GLY A 179 25.19 3.32 41.94
CA GLY A 179 24.26 3.77 42.94
C GLY A 179 23.48 2.60 43.56
N ILE A 180 22.58 2.92 44.48
CA ILE A 180 21.79 1.93 45.23
C ILE A 180 20.88 1.14 44.30
N GLU A 181 20.37 1.79 43.25
CA GLU A 181 19.54 1.19 42.21
C GLU A 181 20.17 -0.06 41.61
N HIS A 182 21.50 -0.09 41.46
CA HIS A 182 22.20 -1.26 40.93
C HIS A 182 22.16 -2.45 41.91
N PHE A 183 22.26 -2.22 43.23
CA PHE A 183 22.14 -3.29 44.21
C PHE A 183 20.70 -3.81 44.31
N MET A 184 19.71 -2.91 44.21
CA MET A 184 18.29 -3.27 44.16
C MET A 184 17.95 -4.04 42.89
N ARG A 185 18.50 -3.65 41.73
CA ARG A 185 18.34 -4.35 40.46
C ARG A 185 18.93 -5.76 40.52
N GLU A 186 20.11 -5.93 41.13
CA GLU A 186 20.70 -7.25 41.35
C GLU A 186 19.81 -8.16 42.23
N MET A 187 19.27 -7.59 43.31
CA MET A 187 18.32 -8.26 44.19
C MET A 187 17.04 -8.68 43.45
N GLY A 188 16.52 -7.81 42.58
CA GLY A 188 15.38 -8.12 41.72
C GLY A 188 15.69 -9.22 40.70
N GLN A 189 16.89 -9.24 40.12
CA GLN A 189 17.30 -10.30 39.19
C GLN A 189 17.48 -11.67 39.88
N LEU A 190 17.95 -11.70 41.13
CA LEU A 190 17.95 -12.93 41.96
C LEU A 190 16.52 -13.48 42.10
N TYR A 191 15.57 -12.59 42.41
CA TYR A 191 14.16 -12.96 42.57
C TYR A 191 13.54 -13.43 41.25
N GLU A 192 13.69 -12.67 40.17
CA GLU A 192 13.23 -13.00 38.81
C GLU A 192 13.72 -14.36 38.33
N ALA A 193 15.01 -14.64 38.55
CA ALA A 193 15.57 -15.95 38.24
C ALA A 193 14.86 -17.03 39.07
N ALA A 194 14.73 -16.84 40.38
CA ALA A 194 14.10 -17.81 41.27
C ALA A 194 12.61 -18.05 40.99
N SER A 195 11.86 -17.02 40.57
CA SER A 195 10.44 -17.10 40.24
C SER A 195 10.14 -17.94 38.99
N SER A 196 11.14 -18.14 38.12
CA SER A 196 11.02 -19.07 36.97
C SER A 196 10.94 -20.55 37.37
N LEU A 197 11.20 -20.88 38.65
CA LEU A 197 11.11 -22.24 39.19
C LEU A 197 9.74 -22.51 39.84
N PRO A 198 9.33 -23.79 39.97
CA PRO A 198 8.11 -24.16 40.70
C PRO A 198 8.07 -23.59 42.12
N VAL A 199 6.87 -23.26 42.61
CA VAL A 199 6.64 -22.60 43.91
C VAL A 199 7.30 -23.34 45.10
N ASN A 200 7.36 -24.68 45.04
CA ASN A 200 7.93 -25.52 46.10
C ASN A 200 9.46 -25.70 46.02
N HIS A 201 10.13 -25.07 45.06
CA HIS A 201 11.57 -25.22 44.88
C HIS A 201 12.37 -24.48 45.97
N VAL A 202 13.35 -25.14 46.59
CA VAL A 202 14.15 -24.61 47.72
C VAL A 202 14.82 -23.27 47.37
N TYR A 203 15.38 -23.16 46.16
CA TYR A 203 15.98 -21.91 45.67
C TYR A 203 14.98 -20.74 45.61
N ARG A 204 13.70 -20.99 45.30
CA ARG A 204 12.66 -19.95 45.29
C ARG A 204 12.30 -19.51 46.70
N GLN A 205 12.21 -20.44 47.64
CA GLN A 205 11.92 -20.15 49.05
C GLN A 205 12.96 -19.21 49.69
N GLN A 206 14.23 -19.32 49.28
CA GLN A 206 15.31 -18.45 49.78
C GLN A 206 15.05 -16.95 49.56
N PHE A 207 14.32 -16.58 48.50
CA PHE A 207 14.14 -15.19 48.08
C PHE A 207 12.70 -14.68 48.24
N GLN A 208 11.78 -15.47 48.82
CA GLN A 208 10.37 -15.10 48.98
C GLN A 208 10.16 -13.80 49.78
N SER A 209 11.06 -13.46 50.70
CA SER A 209 10.95 -12.23 51.50
C SER A 209 11.39 -10.97 50.75
N PHE A 210 12.01 -11.08 49.58
CA PHE A 210 12.59 -9.93 48.88
C PHE A 210 11.53 -8.91 48.43
N PRO A 211 10.41 -9.32 47.81
CA PRO A 211 9.37 -8.36 47.41
C PRO A 211 8.79 -7.57 48.58
N SER A 212 8.55 -8.23 49.73
CA SER A 212 8.12 -7.57 50.97
C SER A 212 9.12 -6.50 51.43
N ARG A 213 10.43 -6.72 51.28
CA ARG A 213 11.44 -5.70 51.60
C ARG A 213 11.43 -4.54 50.59
N GLY A 214 11.24 -4.83 49.31
CA GLY A 214 11.03 -3.80 48.29
C GLY A 214 9.82 -2.92 48.61
N ALA A 215 8.72 -3.53 49.06
CA ALA A 215 7.51 -2.83 49.47
C ALA A 215 7.75 -1.93 50.69
N ASP A 216 8.48 -2.43 51.71
CA ASP A 216 8.88 -1.62 52.87
C ASP A 216 9.67 -0.37 52.45
N LEU A 217 10.62 -0.51 51.50
CA LEU A 217 11.44 0.59 51.02
C LEU A 217 10.63 1.63 50.24
N LEU A 218 9.69 1.17 49.42
CA LEU A 218 8.80 2.05 48.67
C LEU A 218 7.89 2.85 49.61
N LEU A 219 7.36 2.21 50.67
CA LEU A 219 6.59 2.87 51.75
C LEU A 219 7.44 3.84 52.59
N ASP A 220 8.75 3.57 52.70
CA ASP A 220 9.71 4.45 53.38
C ASP A 220 10.16 5.64 52.52
N GLY A 221 9.67 5.74 51.28
CA GLY A 221 9.94 6.85 50.35
C GLY A 221 11.23 6.69 49.54
N PHE A 222 11.78 5.48 49.43
CA PHE A 222 12.90 5.20 48.54
C PHE A 222 12.38 4.89 47.11
N PRO A 223 12.99 5.47 46.06
CA PRO A 223 12.63 5.15 44.68
C PRO A 223 12.89 3.68 44.35
N LEU A 224 11.98 3.06 43.61
CA LEU A 224 12.14 1.74 43.03
C LEU A 224 12.21 1.85 41.50
N GLU A 225 13.11 1.10 40.88
CA GLU A 225 13.21 1.06 39.42
C GLU A 225 12.04 0.27 38.83
N LEU A 226 11.29 0.91 37.94
CA LEU A 226 10.19 0.33 37.18
C LEU A 226 10.68 -0.22 35.84
N LEU A 227 11.42 0.58 35.07
CA LEU A 227 12.02 0.20 33.80
C LEU A 227 13.54 0.34 33.92
N ASP A 228 14.29 -0.73 33.61
CA ASP A 228 15.75 -0.67 33.52
C ASP A 228 16.17 -0.09 32.17
N GLY A 229 16.79 1.10 32.19
CA GLY A 229 17.28 1.76 30.97
C GLY A 229 18.54 1.15 30.35
N ASP A 230 19.30 0.34 31.09
CA ASP A 230 20.48 -0.35 30.55
C ASP A 230 20.11 -1.58 29.71
N ALA A 231 18.99 -2.21 30.04
CA ALA A 231 18.46 -3.40 29.36
C ALA A 231 17.18 -3.12 28.56
N SER A 232 16.62 -1.91 28.67
CA SER A 232 15.34 -1.49 28.08
C SER A 232 14.21 -2.48 28.38
N ASN A 233 14.07 -2.91 29.64
CA ASN A 233 13.08 -3.91 30.04
C ASN A 233 12.59 -3.74 31.50
N ILE A 234 11.40 -4.26 31.79
CA ILE A 234 10.79 -4.30 33.12
C ILE A 234 11.00 -5.69 33.72
N PRO A 235 11.59 -5.82 34.93
CA PRO A 235 11.55 -7.07 35.69
C PRO A 235 10.13 -7.26 36.25
N LEU A 236 9.26 -7.86 35.44
CA LEU A 236 7.81 -7.85 35.61
C LEU A 236 7.32 -8.63 36.83
N GLU A 237 7.96 -9.76 37.17
CA GLU A 237 7.62 -10.56 38.35
C GLU A 237 8.06 -9.81 39.62
N TRP A 238 9.28 -9.24 39.60
CA TRP A 238 9.79 -8.44 40.72
C TRP A 238 8.90 -7.23 41.03
N VAL A 239 8.56 -6.43 40.01
CA VAL A 239 7.70 -5.25 40.20
C VAL A 239 6.29 -5.66 40.63
N THR A 240 5.74 -6.73 40.04
CA THR A 240 4.44 -7.30 40.40
C THR A 240 4.40 -7.65 41.88
N ASP A 241 5.34 -8.46 42.34
CA ASP A 241 5.27 -9.04 43.68
C ASP A 241 5.60 -7.97 44.74
N VAL A 242 6.47 -7.00 44.43
CA VAL A 242 6.73 -5.86 45.33
C VAL A 242 5.46 -5.03 45.53
N LEU A 243 4.75 -4.70 44.46
CA LEU A 243 3.52 -3.91 44.57
C LEU A 243 2.41 -4.74 45.23
N THR A 244 2.30 -6.04 44.95
CA THR A 244 1.33 -6.93 45.60
C THR A 244 1.57 -6.99 47.11
N GLU A 245 2.82 -7.17 47.56
CA GLU A 245 3.19 -7.11 48.98
C GLU A 245 2.89 -5.73 49.60
N LEU A 246 3.06 -4.65 48.83
CA LEU A 246 2.68 -3.31 49.28
C LEU A 246 1.17 -3.22 49.52
N HIS A 247 0.36 -3.75 48.61
CA HIS A 247 -1.11 -3.78 48.71
C HIS A 247 -1.57 -4.51 49.98
N GLU A 248 -0.98 -5.66 50.28
CA GLU A 248 -1.24 -6.42 51.51
C GLU A 248 -0.85 -5.61 52.76
N LYS A 249 0.35 -5.01 52.78
CA LYS A 249 0.86 -4.22 53.92
C LYS A 249 0.03 -2.99 54.25
N VAL A 250 -0.70 -2.46 53.28
CA VAL A 250 -1.59 -1.29 53.48
C VAL A 250 -3.05 -1.71 53.71
N ASN A 251 -3.31 -2.99 54.03
CA ASN A 251 -4.64 -3.56 54.24
C ASN A 251 -5.58 -3.27 53.05
N HIS A 252 -5.09 -3.48 51.83
CA HIS A 252 -5.80 -3.25 50.57
C HIS A 252 -6.23 -1.80 50.31
N LYS A 253 -5.78 -0.83 51.12
CA LYS A 253 -6.02 0.62 50.91
C LYS A 253 -4.90 1.23 50.08
N SER A 254 -4.88 0.92 48.79
CA SER A 254 -3.77 1.26 47.90
C SER A 254 -4.19 2.05 46.66
N ARG A 255 -5.27 2.82 46.72
CA ARG A 255 -5.70 3.64 45.58
C ARG A 255 -4.64 4.70 45.30
N MET A 256 -4.21 4.83 44.05
CA MET A 256 -3.11 5.71 43.69
C MET A 256 -3.43 6.60 42.50
N LEU A 257 -2.84 7.80 42.53
CA LEU A 257 -2.77 8.69 41.37
C LEU A 257 -1.32 8.75 40.89
N VAL A 258 -1.11 8.66 39.59
CA VAL A 258 0.21 8.55 38.97
C VAL A 258 0.59 9.85 38.28
N VAL A 259 1.74 10.41 38.66
CA VAL A 259 2.33 11.63 38.08
C VAL A 259 3.69 11.29 37.47
N THR A 260 3.87 11.56 36.19
CA THR A 260 5.12 11.29 35.47
C THR A 260 5.73 12.57 34.92
N VAL A 261 7.06 12.66 34.86
CA VAL A 261 7.78 13.71 34.12
C VAL A 261 8.52 13.14 32.92
N LEU A 262 8.44 13.81 31.77
CA LEU A 262 9.11 13.47 30.50
C LEU A 262 9.87 14.69 29.97
N GLY A 263 10.89 14.48 29.12
CA GLY A 263 11.63 15.57 28.48
C GLY A 263 13.07 15.20 28.16
N VAL A 264 13.77 16.02 27.36
CA VAL A 264 15.16 15.78 26.94
C VAL A 264 16.07 15.59 28.16
N GLN A 265 17.17 14.87 27.97
CA GLN A 265 18.23 14.74 28.97
C GLN A 265 18.73 16.11 29.46
N SER A 266 19.06 16.19 30.75
CA SER A 266 19.61 17.40 31.38
C SER A 266 18.71 18.64 31.41
N THR A 267 17.40 18.50 31.19
CA THR A 267 16.42 19.61 31.26
C THR A 267 15.93 19.94 32.68
N GLY A 268 16.41 19.25 33.71
CA GLY A 268 16.04 19.51 35.11
C GLY A 268 14.80 18.77 35.65
N LYS A 269 14.37 17.67 35.00
CA LYS A 269 13.22 16.84 35.41
C LYS A 269 13.22 16.41 36.88
N SER A 270 14.25 15.68 37.31
CA SER A 270 14.37 15.19 38.69
C SER A 270 14.54 16.35 39.69
N THR A 271 15.15 17.47 39.26
CA THR A 271 15.27 18.70 40.06
C THR A 271 13.90 19.34 40.30
N LEU A 272 13.05 19.40 39.27
CA LEU A 272 11.68 19.89 39.37
C LEU A 272 10.87 19.03 40.35
N LEU A 273 10.91 17.70 40.21
CA LEU A 273 10.19 16.78 41.10
C LEU A 273 10.69 16.88 42.56
N ASN A 274 12.01 16.89 42.76
CA ASN A 274 12.60 17.03 44.10
C ASN A 274 12.19 18.35 44.77
N THR A 275 12.14 19.45 44.02
CA THR A 275 11.72 20.76 44.55
C THR A 275 10.23 20.79 44.85
N MET A 276 9.41 20.20 43.97
CA MET A 276 7.96 20.21 44.10
C MET A 276 7.47 19.35 45.27
N PHE A 277 7.99 18.13 45.40
CA PHE A 277 7.49 17.15 46.35
C PHE A 277 8.40 16.89 47.55
N GLY A 278 9.61 17.45 47.58
CA GLY A 278 10.61 17.14 48.62
C GLY A 278 11.14 15.71 48.52
N VAL A 279 10.97 15.08 47.36
CA VAL A 279 11.47 13.73 47.07
C VAL A 279 12.97 13.76 46.78
N GLN A 280 13.61 12.60 46.74
CA GLN A 280 15.07 12.49 46.66
C GLN A 280 15.56 11.67 45.47
N PHE A 281 15.03 11.91 44.27
CA PHE A 281 15.57 11.36 43.03
C PHE A 281 17.04 11.81 42.82
N ALA A 282 17.81 11.03 42.07
CA ALA A 282 19.21 11.35 41.80
C ALA A 282 19.33 12.54 40.81
N VAL A 283 20.17 13.54 41.11
CA VAL A 283 20.27 14.81 40.34
C VAL A 283 21.69 15.17 39.89
N SER A 284 22.66 14.25 39.94
CA SER A 284 24.06 14.60 39.65
C SER A 284 24.34 14.68 38.15
N SER A 285 24.99 15.77 37.72
CA SER A 285 25.60 15.86 36.38
C SER A 285 26.60 14.71 36.23
N GLY A 286 26.31 13.71 35.39
CA GLY A 286 27.11 12.48 35.20
C GLY A 286 26.45 11.18 35.66
N ARG A 287 25.28 11.26 36.31
CA ARG A 287 24.38 10.13 36.50
C ARG A 287 23.01 10.56 36.00
N CYS A 288 22.84 10.52 34.70
CA CYS A 288 21.52 10.73 34.12
C CYS A 288 20.64 9.55 34.55
N THR A 289 19.41 9.81 35.00
CA THR A 289 18.41 8.76 35.23
C THR A 289 18.35 7.88 33.98
N ARG A 290 18.55 6.57 34.13
CA ARG A 290 18.46 5.59 33.03
C ARG A 290 17.26 4.69 33.29
N GLY A 291 16.29 4.64 32.38
CA GLY A 291 15.01 3.98 32.58
C GLY A 291 13.97 4.83 33.32
N ALA A 292 13.11 4.20 34.12
CA ALA A 292 12.04 4.89 34.85
C ALA A 292 12.00 4.45 36.32
N PHE A 293 11.92 5.40 37.25
CA PHE A 293 11.92 5.18 38.69
C PHE A 293 10.64 5.69 39.31
N MET A 294 9.97 4.84 40.09
CA MET A 294 8.75 5.17 40.79
C MET A 294 9.00 5.42 42.28
N LEU A 295 8.33 6.40 42.85
CA LEU A 295 8.37 6.73 44.27
C LEU A 295 6.94 6.93 44.78
N LEU A 296 6.62 6.33 45.91
CA LEU A 296 5.28 6.38 46.49
C LEU A 296 5.21 7.43 47.62
N MET A 297 4.27 8.37 47.51
CA MET A 297 4.00 9.36 48.54
C MET A 297 2.67 9.06 49.22
N ARG A 298 2.69 8.94 50.55
CA ARG A 298 1.47 8.74 51.34
C ARG A 298 0.66 10.04 51.44
N VAL A 299 -0.62 9.96 51.09
CA VAL A 299 -1.56 11.08 51.28
C VAL A 299 -2.01 11.12 52.74
N LYS A 300 -1.99 12.32 53.32
CA LYS A 300 -2.42 12.56 54.71
C LYS A 300 -3.94 12.43 54.81
N GLU A 301 -4.46 11.94 55.94
CA GLU A 301 -5.87 11.52 56.08
C GLU A 301 -6.89 12.64 55.72
N ASP A 302 -6.57 13.90 56.03
CA ASP A 302 -7.35 15.09 55.67
C ASP A 302 -7.47 15.30 54.15
N LEU A 303 -6.45 14.93 53.38
CA LEU A 303 -6.43 15.05 51.92
C LEU A 303 -6.93 13.81 51.19
N LYS A 304 -7.07 12.65 51.87
CA LYS A 304 -7.53 11.41 51.25
C LYS A 304 -8.97 11.50 50.77
N GLU A 305 -9.84 12.14 51.54
CA GLU A 305 -11.24 12.37 51.12
C GLU A 305 -11.31 13.34 49.93
N GLU A 306 -10.43 14.35 49.93
CA GLU A 306 -10.35 15.32 48.85
C GLU A 306 -9.77 14.76 47.55
N LEU A 307 -8.80 13.84 47.60
CA LEU A 307 -8.15 13.25 46.42
C LEU A 307 -8.74 11.89 46.04
N LYS A 308 -9.51 11.25 46.93
CA LYS A 308 -10.03 9.88 46.81
C LYS A 308 -8.94 8.81 46.55
N CYS A 309 -7.68 9.12 46.87
CA CYS A 309 -6.56 8.21 46.78
C CYS A 309 -5.82 8.09 48.13
N ASP A 310 -5.15 6.97 48.32
CA ASP A 310 -4.31 6.68 49.48
C ASP A 310 -2.85 7.10 49.24
N PHE A 311 -2.42 7.09 47.97
CA PHE A 311 -1.05 7.41 47.56
C PHE A 311 -0.99 8.26 46.29
N ILE A 312 0.13 8.99 46.12
CA ILE A 312 0.55 9.58 44.85
C ILE A 312 1.84 8.87 44.42
N LEU A 313 1.82 8.22 43.26
CA LEU A 313 2.97 7.57 42.66
C LEU A 313 3.65 8.57 41.71
N VAL A 314 4.90 8.91 41.97
CA VAL A 314 5.69 9.82 41.12
C VAL A 314 6.69 9.01 40.32
N ILE A 315 6.68 9.16 39.00
CA ILE A 315 7.61 8.48 38.09
C ILE A 315 8.58 9.50 37.49
N ASP A 316 9.86 9.36 37.81
CA ASP A 316 10.97 10.07 37.17
C ASP A 316 11.53 9.23 36.02
N THR A 317 11.74 9.83 34.84
CA THR A 317 12.16 9.11 33.64
C THR A 317 13.55 9.54 33.17
N GLU A 318 14.17 8.67 32.40
CA GLU A 318 15.32 8.98 31.57
C GLU A 318 15.02 10.15 30.62
N GLY A 319 16.09 10.86 30.25
CA GLY A 319 16.00 11.90 29.25
C GLY A 319 15.94 11.34 27.85
N LEU A 320 14.93 11.77 27.09
CA LEU A 320 14.82 11.45 25.66
C LEU A 320 16.01 12.03 24.90
N LYS A 321 16.39 11.39 23.78
CA LYS A 321 17.47 11.80 22.86
C LYS A 321 18.82 11.98 23.52
N SER A 322 19.25 11.00 24.31
CA SER A 322 20.57 11.06 24.91
C SER A 322 21.69 10.99 23.84
N PRO A 323 22.70 11.89 23.86
CA PRO A 323 23.80 11.89 22.88
C PRO A 323 24.55 10.56 22.85
N GLU A 324 24.59 9.83 23.97
CA GLU A 324 25.22 8.53 24.11
C GLU A 324 24.46 7.42 23.35
N LEU A 325 23.13 7.54 23.23
CA LEU A 325 22.29 6.60 22.47
C LEU A 325 22.13 7.02 21.00
N ALA A 326 22.23 8.32 20.68
CA ALA A 326 22.01 8.86 19.33
C ALA A 326 22.96 8.31 18.23
N GLN A 327 24.04 7.61 18.60
CA GLN A 327 24.97 6.94 17.67
C GLN A 327 24.57 5.50 17.31
N LEU A 328 23.55 4.93 17.98
CA LEU A 328 23.05 3.56 17.74
C LEU A 328 21.84 3.59 16.80
N GLU A 329 21.78 2.67 15.83
CA GLU A 329 20.69 2.58 14.83
C GLU A 329 19.29 2.38 15.43
N ASP A 330 19.17 1.98 16.70
CA ASP A 330 17.89 1.69 17.39
C ASP A 330 17.50 2.72 18.48
N SER A 331 18.19 3.86 18.59
CA SER A 331 18.05 4.79 19.73
C SER A 331 16.64 5.37 19.90
N TYR A 332 15.93 5.57 18.79
CA TYR A 332 14.57 6.12 18.79
C TYR A 332 13.53 5.11 19.26
N GLU A 333 13.79 3.80 19.13
CA GLU A 333 12.86 2.77 19.62
C GLU A 333 12.78 2.81 21.15
N HIS A 334 13.92 2.94 21.83
CA HIS A 334 13.99 3.04 23.29
C HIS A 334 13.23 4.24 23.83
N ASP A 335 13.41 5.42 23.21
CA ASP A 335 12.72 6.65 23.60
C ASP A 335 11.18 6.52 23.42
N ASN A 336 10.74 5.90 22.33
CA ASN A 336 9.32 5.66 22.06
C ASN A 336 8.71 4.64 23.03
N GLU A 337 9.42 3.55 23.34
CA GLU A 337 8.99 2.54 24.32
C GLU A 337 8.80 3.17 25.70
N LEU A 338 9.81 3.93 26.16
CA LEU A 338 9.77 4.62 27.44
C LEU A 338 8.61 5.60 27.49
N ALA A 339 8.48 6.49 26.50
CA ALA A 339 7.43 7.51 26.47
C ALA A 339 6.03 6.89 26.44
N THR A 340 5.80 5.88 25.59
CA THR A 340 4.50 5.20 25.47
C THR A 340 4.11 4.52 26.78
N LEU A 341 5.06 3.82 27.41
CA LEU A 341 4.83 3.15 28.69
C LEU A 341 4.45 4.16 29.78
N VAL A 342 5.30 5.17 30.02
CA VAL A 342 5.12 6.06 31.17
C VAL A 342 3.95 7.02 30.98
N VAL A 343 3.66 7.49 29.76
CA VAL A 343 2.43 8.24 29.45
C VAL A 343 1.21 7.38 29.75
N GLY A 344 1.22 6.12 29.33
CA GLY A 344 0.06 5.26 29.51
C GLY A 344 -0.21 4.83 30.95
N LEU A 345 0.82 4.80 31.80
CA LEU A 345 0.67 4.55 33.24
C LEU A 345 0.18 5.78 34.02
N SER A 346 0.19 6.97 33.44
CA SER A 346 0.00 8.23 34.17
C SER A 346 -1.42 8.75 34.15
N ASP A 347 -1.86 9.34 35.27
CA ASP A 347 -3.04 10.20 35.31
C ASP A 347 -2.67 11.63 34.89
N VAL A 348 -1.47 12.08 35.28
CA VAL A 348 -0.90 13.37 34.87
C VAL A 348 0.52 13.19 34.35
N THR A 349 0.78 13.73 33.15
CA THR A 349 2.10 13.77 32.52
C THR A 349 2.65 15.20 32.49
N ILE A 350 3.91 15.39 32.88
CA ILE A 350 4.60 16.68 32.86
C ILE A 350 5.67 16.61 31.77
N VAL A 351 5.50 17.36 30.68
CA VAL A 351 6.48 17.46 29.59
C VAL A 351 7.37 18.66 29.84
N ASN A 352 8.60 18.39 30.26
CA ASN A 352 9.61 19.37 30.62
C ASN A 352 10.48 19.72 29.40
N ILE A 353 10.41 20.98 28.97
CA ILE A 353 11.06 21.53 27.77
C ILE A 353 12.09 22.56 28.23
N ALA A 354 13.32 22.50 27.72
CA ALA A 354 14.35 23.49 28.05
C ALA A 354 14.39 24.61 26.99
N MET A 355 14.40 25.87 27.45
CA MET A 355 14.45 27.08 26.60
C MET A 355 13.32 27.17 25.54
N GLU A 356 13.27 28.29 24.81
CA GLU A 356 12.37 28.49 23.65
C GLU A 356 12.92 27.81 22.36
N ASN A 357 13.47 26.59 22.47
CA ASN A 357 14.01 25.89 21.31
C ASN A 357 12.91 25.17 20.51
N SER A 358 12.45 25.79 19.41
CA SER A 358 11.40 25.26 18.54
C SER A 358 11.70 23.88 17.90
N VAL A 359 12.97 23.50 17.80
CA VAL A 359 13.38 22.21 17.21
C VAL A 359 13.19 21.08 18.24
N GLU A 360 13.67 21.28 19.48
CA GLU A 360 13.49 20.32 20.58
C GLU A 360 12.00 20.14 20.92
N MET A 361 11.25 21.23 20.85
CA MET A 361 9.80 21.21 21.03
C MET A 361 9.11 20.30 20.02
N LYS A 362 9.36 20.47 18.71
CA LYS A 362 8.75 19.61 17.68
C LYS A 362 9.09 18.13 17.86
N ASP A 363 10.34 17.86 18.18
CA ASP A 363 10.86 16.50 18.27
C ASP A 363 10.31 15.71 19.47
N ILE A 364 10.21 16.33 20.65
CA ILE A 364 9.59 15.68 21.83
C ILE A 364 8.09 15.54 21.63
N LEU A 365 7.44 16.59 21.11
CA LEU A 365 5.99 16.59 20.94
C LEU A 365 5.54 15.50 19.96
N GLN A 366 6.35 15.12 18.96
CA GLN A 366 6.02 14.01 18.06
C GLN A 366 5.95 12.67 18.79
N ILE A 367 6.97 12.38 19.61
CA ILE A 367 7.04 11.16 20.44
C ILE A 367 5.83 11.12 21.40
N VAL A 368 5.54 12.27 22.03
CA VAL A 368 4.49 12.41 23.03
C VAL A 368 3.08 12.34 22.41
N VAL A 369 2.84 12.93 21.24
CA VAL A 369 1.55 12.88 20.53
C VAL A 369 1.19 11.45 20.14
N HIS A 370 2.13 10.68 19.59
CA HIS A 370 1.89 9.27 19.28
C HIS A 370 1.59 8.45 20.54
N ALA A 371 2.34 8.66 21.62
CA ALA A 371 2.05 8.00 22.91
C ALA A 371 0.62 8.30 23.40
N PHE A 372 0.18 9.57 23.34
CA PHE A 372 -1.18 9.95 23.72
C PHE A 372 -2.26 9.41 22.80
N LEU A 373 -1.97 9.33 21.50
CA LEU A 373 -2.90 8.78 20.54
C LEU A 373 -3.17 7.29 20.78
N ARG A 374 -2.12 6.53 21.09
CA ARG A 374 -2.24 5.14 21.55
C ARG A 374 -3.02 5.03 22.86
N MET A 375 -2.90 6.01 23.76
CA MET A 375 -3.72 6.05 24.97
C MET A 375 -5.20 6.26 24.68
N LYS A 376 -5.52 7.02 23.63
CA LYS A 376 -6.90 7.20 23.19
C LYS A 376 -7.53 5.90 22.68
N GLU A 377 -6.78 5.07 21.96
CA GLU A 377 -7.26 3.76 21.47
C GLU A 377 -7.70 2.84 22.61
N VAL A 378 -6.95 2.85 23.71
CA VAL A 378 -7.28 2.10 24.93
C VAL A 378 -8.26 2.83 25.84
N GLY A 379 -8.86 3.93 25.36
CA GLY A 379 -9.92 4.67 26.05
C GLY A 379 -9.45 5.58 27.18
N LYS A 380 -8.14 5.86 27.29
CA LYS A 380 -7.58 6.77 28.29
C LYS A 380 -7.24 8.13 27.68
N LYS A 381 -7.34 9.16 28.52
CA LYS A 381 -7.06 10.55 28.13
C LYS A 381 -6.29 11.24 29.27
N PRO A 382 -4.98 11.01 29.41
CA PRO A 382 -4.20 11.59 30.50
C PRO A 382 -4.19 13.12 30.42
N LYS A 383 -4.10 13.78 31.59
CA LYS A 383 -3.86 15.23 31.68
C LYS A 383 -2.38 15.51 31.44
N CYS A 384 -2.05 16.60 30.77
CA CYS A 384 -0.65 16.95 30.52
C CYS A 384 -0.35 18.41 30.84
N TYR A 385 0.87 18.66 31.31
CA TYR A 385 1.43 20.00 31.54
C TYR A 385 2.71 20.19 30.73
N PHE A 386 2.82 21.31 30.03
CA PHE A 386 4.07 21.72 29.41
C PHE A 386 4.80 22.68 30.34
N VAL A 387 6.00 22.31 30.74
CA VAL A 387 6.84 23.09 31.66
C VAL A 387 8.08 23.56 30.91
N HIS A 388 8.15 24.85 30.63
CA HIS A 388 9.27 25.51 29.99
C HIS A 388 10.27 25.98 31.04
N GLN A 389 11.46 25.39 31.04
CA GLN A 389 12.55 25.69 31.99
C GLN A 389 13.49 26.77 31.45
N ASN A 390 14.09 27.54 32.36
CA ASN A 390 15.09 28.58 32.08
C ASN A 390 14.56 29.75 31.22
N VAL A 391 13.32 30.16 31.45
CA VAL A 391 12.70 31.30 30.75
C VAL A 391 13.11 32.61 31.43
N GLY A 392 13.47 33.65 30.66
CA GLY A 392 13.84 34.98 31.19
C GLY A 392 12.62 35.74 31.75
N ASP A 393 12.77 36.39 32.89
CA ASP A 393 11.66 36.80 33.77
C ASP A 393 10.80 38.00 33.28
N VAL A 394 9.58 38.05 33.84
CA VAL A 394 8.54 39.10 33.96
C VAL A 394 7.65 39.52 32.77
N SER A 395 7.90 39.11 31.51
CA SER A 395 6.96 39.42 30.39
C SER A 395 6.50 38.22 29.55
N ALA A 396 6.88 37.01 29.95
CA ALA A 396 6.59 35.77 29.21
C ALA A 396 5.12 35.32 29.32
N HIS A 397 4.38 35.71 30.37
CA HIS A 397 2.98 35.30 30.52
C HIS A 397 2.04 36.06 29.57
N ASP A 398 2.27 37.36 29.35
CA ASP A 398 1.42 38.24 28.53
C ASP A 398 1.80 38.24 27.02
N LYS A 399 3.05 37.91 26.65
CA LYS A 399 3.49 37.84 25.24
C LYS A 399 3.08 36.54 24.51
N ASN A 400 2.58 35.53 25.22
CA ASN A 400 2.52 34.15 24.72
C ASN A 400 1.13 33.63 24.28
N THR A 401 0.05 34.42 24.24
CA THR A 401 -1.25 33.91 23.74
C THR A 401 -1.17 33.45 22.28
N ARG A 402 -0.35 34.14 21.47
CA ARG A 402 -0.09 33.77 20.07
C ARG A 402 0.71 32.46 19.98
N ASP A 403 1.74 32.31 20.81
CA ASP A 403 2.60 31.14 20.79
C ASP A 403 1.91 29.89 21.36
N ARG A 404 1.00 30.05 22.33
CA ARG A 404 0.11 28.97 22.82
C ARG A 404 -0.87 28.50 21.74
N LYS A 405 -1.45 29.43 20.98
CA LYS A 405 -2.36 29.11 19.87
C LYS A 405 -1.60 28.40 18.74
N MET A 406 -0.42 28.89 18.39
CA MET A 406 0.46 28.26 17.40
C MET A 406 0.92 26.86 17.83
N LEU A 407 1.23 26.67 19.11
CA LEU A 407 1.57 25.36 19.68
C LEU A 407 0.39 24.38 19.58
N LEU A 408 -0.82 24.82 19.94
CA LEU A 408 -2.01 23.97 19.84
C LEU A 408 -2.37 23.62 18.38
N GLU A 409 -2.21 24.56 17.45
CA GLU A 409 -2.37 24.31 16.01
C GLU A 409 -1.36 23.25 15.53
N GLN A 410 -0.08 23.40 15.89
CA GLN A 410 0.95 22.40 15.57
C GLN A 410 0.64 21.03 16.19
N LEU A 411 0.18 20.98 17.44
CA LEU A 411 -0.19 19.73 18.11
C LEU A 411 -1.42 19.07 17.47
N ASN A 412 -2.40 19.86 17.03
CA ASN A 412 -3.56 19.35 16.28
C ASN A 412 -3.14 18.78 14.93
N GLU A 413 -2.29 19.47 14.18
CA GLU A 413 -1.74 18.97 12.92
C GLU A 413 -0.98 17.65 13.13
N MET A 414 -0.11 17.60 14.15
CA MET A 414 0.64 16.39 14.50
C MET A 414 -0.27 15.25 14.96
N THR A 415 -1.37 15.55 15.66
CA THR A 415 -2.34 14.54 16.10
C THR A 415 -3.14 13.98 14.94
N GLN A 416 -3.59 14.83 14.02
CA GLN A 416 -4.30 14.40 12.81
C GLN A 416 -3.40 13.53 11.94
N ALA A 417 -2.15 13.95 11.77
CA ALA A 417 -1.13 13.17 11.09
C ALA A 417 -0.95 11.78 11.73
N ALA A 418 -0.74 11.75 13.04
CA ALA A 418 -0.56 10.51 13.79
C ALA A 418 -1.82 9.61 13.74
N ALA A 419 -3.03 10.17 13.79
CA ALA A 419 -4.28 9.40 13.74
C ALA A 419 -4.46 8.71 12.39
N ARG A 420 -4.22 9.46 11.31
CA ARG A 420 -4.35 8.94 9.94
C ARG A 420 -3.26 7.92 9.61
N MET A 421 -2.05 8.09 10.16
CA MET A 421 -0.96 7.11 10.08
C MET A 421 -1.33 5.75 10.67
N GLU A 422 -2.01 5.77 11.81
CA GLU A 422 -2.46 4.57 12.49
C GLU A 422 -3.80 4.07 11.93
N LYS A 423 -4.19 4.59 10.75
CA LYS A 423 -5.37 4.21 9.97
C LYS A 423 -6.70 4.54 10.67
N HIS A 424 -6.73 5.52 11.56
CA HIS A 424 -7.98 6.01 12.14
C HIS A 424 -8.75 6.90 11.16
N VAL A 425 -10.05 6.64 11.03
CA VAL A 425 -10.97 7.34 10.10
C VAL A 425 -11.46 8.68 10.65
N THR A 426 -11.11 9.03 11.89
CA THR A 426 -11.69 10.17 12.62
C THR A 426 -10.66 11.29 12.74
N ASP A 427 -11.04 12.52 12.40
CA ASP A 427 -10.19 13.71 12.57
C ASP A 427 -10.05 14.08 14.04
N TRP A 428 -9.14 13.40 14.74
CA TRP A 428 -8.82 13.70 16.13
C TRP A 428 -8.00 14.97 16.24
N LYS A 429 -8.45 15.88 17.11
CA LYS A 429 -7.67 17.00 17.60
C LYS A 429 -6.80 16.53 18.75
N PHE A 430 -5.75 17.28 19.05
CA PHE A 430 -4.91 17.03 20.21
C PHE A 430 -5.72 17.02 21.52
N THR A 431 -6.71 17.89 21.63
CA THR A 431 -7.66 17.92 22.74
C THR A 431 -8.59 16.71 22.81
N ASP A 432 -8.65 15.85 21.78
CA ASP A 432 -9.45 14.62 21.79
C ASP A 432 -8.67 13.46 22.40
N ILE A 433 -7.35 13.41 22.16
CA ILE A 433 -6.43 12.40 22.70
C ILE A 433 -5.89 12.75 24.09
N MET A 434 -5.96 14.03 24.48
CA MET A 434 -5.39 14.52 25.74
C MET A 434 -6.23 15.62 26.38
N GLU A 435 -6.29 15.66 27.72
CA GLU A 435 -6.94 16.76 28.44
C GLU A 435 -5.97 17.94 28.56
N TYR A 436 -6.27 19.00 27.82
CA TYR A 436 -5.40 20.17 27.66
C TYR A 436 -6.20 21.47 27.62
N ASP A 437 -5.81 22.42 28.47
CA ASP A 437 -6.24 23.80 28.45
C ASP A 437 -5.00 24.68 28.18
N GLY A 438 -4.95 25.33 27.02
CA GLY A 438 -3.83 26.17 26.60
C GLY A 438 -3.51 27.32 27.55
N GLU A 439 -4.47 27.76 28.38
CA GLU A 439 -4.26 28.82 29.36
C GLU A 439 -3.76 28.29 30.71
N LYS A 440 -4.14 27.07 31.10
CA LYS A 440 -3.86 26.52 32.45
C LYS A 440 -2.77 25.46 32.49
N ASN A 441 -2.43 24.85 31.35
CA ASN A 441 -1.50 23.71 31.27
C ASN A 441 -0.07 24.09 30.84
N ASN A 442 0.21 25.36 30.54
CA ASN A 442 1.56 25.83 30.16
C ASN A 442 2.20 26.64 31.29
N TRP A 443 3.38 26.21 31.75
CA TRP A 443 4.12 26.83 32.84
C TRP A 443 5.49 27.26 32.38
N TYR A 444 5.89 28.49 32.73
CA TYR A 444 7.20 29.06 32.39
C TYR A 444 7.98 29.28 33.69
N ILE A 445 8.98 28.45 33.92
CA ILE A 445 9.77 28.43 35.15
C ILE A 445 11.11 29.12 34.87
N PRO A 446 11.51 30.12 35.68
CA PRO A 446 12.79 30.81 35.50
C PRO A 446 13.98 29.88 35.82
N GLY A 447 15.21 30.29 35.53
CA GLY A 447 16.38 29.46 35.84
C GLY A 447 16.62 29.30 37.34
N LEU A 448 17.06 28.10 37.79
CA LEU A 448 17.31 27.79 39.21
C LEU A 448 18.37 28.69 39.87
N TRP A 449 19.37 29.15 39.10
CA TRP A 449 20.51 29.92 39.59
C TRP A 449 20.51 31.33 39.00
N HIS A 450 20.77 32.37 39.82
CA HIS A 450 21.07 33.72 39.33
C HIS A 450 22.56 33.81 38.92
N GLY A 451 22.93 33.14 37.84
CA GLY A 451 24.28 33.10 37.29
C GLY A 451 24.88 31.70 37.20
N ASN A 452 26.19 31.61 37.01
CA ASN A 452 26.89 30.33 36.81
C ASN A 452 27.32 29.71 38.15
N PRO A 453 26.91 28.46 38.46
CA PRO A 453 27.41 27.69 39.62
C PRO A 453 28.95 27.60 39.62
N PRO A 454 29.62 27.37 40.78
CA PRO A 454 29.08 26.87 42.04
C PRO A 454 28.71 27.93 43.10
N MET A 455 29.04 29.21 42.89
CA MET A 455 28.77 30.30 43.85
C MET A 455 27.52 31.14 43.53
N ALA A 456 26.76 30.76 42.49
CA ALA A 456 25.53 31.45 42.14
C ALA A 456 24.45 31.24 43.22
N PRO A 457 23.72 32.29 43.65
CA PRO A 457 22.60 32.14 44.57
C PRO A 457 21.40 31.48 43.87
N VAL A 458 20.59 30.76 44.65
CA VAL A 458 19.33 30.16 44.17
C VAL A 458 18.34 31.28 43.83
N ASN A 459 17.67 31.17 42.68
CA ASN A 459 16.62 32.08 42.24
C ASN A 459 15.34 31.84 43.05
N SER A 460 14.86 32.83 43.80
CA SER A 460 13.61 32.73 44.56
C SER A 460 12.39 32.55 43.65
N GLY A 461 12.40 33.17 42.47
CA GLY A 461 11.34 33.05 41.47
C GLY A 461 11.17 31.62 40.95
N TYR A 462 12.23 30.80 40.96
CA TYR A 462 12.11 29.36 40.64
C TYR A 462 11.22 28.66 41.66
N SER A 463 11.53 28.83 42.94
CA SER A 463 10.81 28.18 44.04
C SER A 463 9.35 28.64 44.12
N GLU A 464 9.11 29.94 43.94
CA GLU A 464 7.75 30.51 43.91
C GLU A 464 6.93 29.94 42.75
N THR A 465 7.47 29.91 41.54
CA THR A 465 6.78 29.38 40.36
C THR A 465 6.52 27.87 40.47
N VAL A 466 7.49 27.10 40.98
CA VAL A 466 7.30 25.66 41.23
C VAL A 466 6.23 25.41 42.29
N TYR A 467 6.15 26.26 43.31
CA TYR A 467 5.11 26.16 44.34
C TYR A 467 3.71 26.45 43.77
N GLU A 468 3.56 27.48 42.93
CA GLU A 468 2.30 27.76 42.25
C GLU A 468 1.91 26.64 41.27
N PHE A 469 2.89 26.09 40.54
CA PHE A 469 2.65 24.93 39.68
C PHE A 469 2.18 23.72 40.50
N LYS A 470 2.80 23.46 41.66
CA LYS A 470 2.37 22.38 42.58
C LYS A 470 0.92 22.54 42.98
N LYS A 471 0.46 23.75 43.33
CA LYS A 471 -0.95 23.99 43.70
C LYS A 471 -1.89 23.62 42.54
N SER A 472 -1.60 24.11 41.34
CA SER A 472 -2.38 23.82 40.13
C SER A 472 -2.42 22.32 39.81
N LEU A 473 -1.28 21.63 39.96
CA LEU A 473 -1.19 20.19 39.78
C LEU A 473 -2.09 19.45 40.78
N ILE A 474 -2.03 19.80 42.07
CA ILE A 474 -2.88 19.19 43.10
C ILE A 474 -4.36 19.46 42.86
N GLU A 475 -4.74 20.68 42.45
CA GLU A 475 -6.12 20.99 42.03
C GLU A 475 -6.58 20.13 40.86
N SER A 476 -5.68 19.84 39.91
CA SER A 476 -6.01 18.99 38.76
C SER A 476 -6.11 17.51 39.11
N LEU A 477 -5.30 17.03 40.06
CA LEU A 477 -5.49 15.71 40.66
C LEU A 477 -6.85 15.62 41.37
N LYS A 478 -7.29 16.69 42.04
CA LYS A 478 -8.65 16.77 42.63
C LYS A 478 -9.75 16.78 41.57
N SER A 479 -9.51 17.19 40.33
CA SER A 479 -10.52 17.18 39.26
C SER A 479 -10.49 15.91 38.40
N CYS A 480 -9.55 14.98 38.61
CA CYS A 480 -9.58 13.65 37.97
C CYS A 480 -10.74 12.75 38.48
N LYS A 481 -11.64 13.28 39.32
CA LYS A 481 -12.75 12.60 39.99
C LYS A 481 -13.92 12.21 39.07
N ASP A 482 -14.05 12.86 37.92
CA ASP A 482 -15.32 12.87 37.16
C ASP A 482 -15.42 11.74 36.13
N GLN A 483 -14.39 10.91 35.95
CA GLN A 483 -14.36 9.86 34.92
C GLN A 483 -14.28 8.42 35.47
N LYS A 484 -13.49 8.15 36.54
CA LYS A 484 -13.40 6.85 37.23
C LYS A 484 -12.66 7.00 38.59
N PRO A 485 -12.91 6.17 39.62
CA PRO A 485 -12.08 6.15 40.83
C PRO A 485 -10.59 5.85 40.51
N PRO A 486 -9.62 6.37 41.30
CA PRO A 486 -8.20 6.07 41.13
C PRO A 486 -7.93 4.57 41.25
N ALA A 487 -7.09 4.04 40.38
CA ALA A 487 -6.75 2.62 40.34
C ALA A 487 -6.08 2.18 41.65
N ASP A 488 -6.40 0.99 42.13
CA ASP A 488 -5.64 0.33 43.17
C ASP A 488 -4.41 -0.39 42.58
N VAL A 489 -3.64 -1.05 43.45
CA VAL A 489 -2.42 -1.74 43.01
C VAL A 489 -2.72 -2.87 42.02
N PRO A 490 -3.68 -3.79 42.29
CA PRO A 490 -4.05 -4.82 41.33
C PRO A 490 -4.43 -4.27 39.95
N GLU A 491 -5.30 -3.25 39.89
CA GLU A 491 -5.70 -2.62 38.63
C GLU A 491 -4.51 -1.96 37.91
N PHE A 492 -3.64 -1.29 38.65
CA PHE A 492 -2.41 -0.70 38.11
C PHE A 492 -1.47 -1.77 37.54
N LEU A 493 -1.32 -2.91 38.21
CA LEU A 493 -0.45 -4.01 37.77
C LEU A 493 -0.97 -4.70 36.50
N GLU A 494 -2.28 -4.95 36.41
CA GLU A 494 -2.88 -5.45 35.17
C GLU A 494 -2.60 -4.51 34.01
N TRP A 495 -2.68 -3.20 34.26
CA TRP A 495 -2.38 -2.17 33.28
C TRP A 495 -0.90 -2.16 32.88
N VAL A 496 0.03 -2.22 33.83
CA VAL A 496 1.49 -2.33 33.56
C VAL A 496 1.80 -3.55 32.69
N ARG A 497 1.24 -4.74 33.02
CA ARG A 497 1.49 -5.95 32.23
C ARG A 497 0.94 -5.84 30.82
N SER A 498 -0.30 -5.37 30.67
CA SER A 498 -0.96 -5.23 29.37
C SER A 498 -0.21 -4.24 28.49
N LEU A 499 0.10 -3.06 29.02
CA LEU A 499 0.79 -2.00 28.30
C LEU A 499 2.24 -2.40 27.95
N TRP A 500 2.99 -2.97 28.89
CA TRP A 500 4.36 -3.45 28.61
C TRP A 500 4.38 -4.59 27.59
N ARG A 501 3.39 -5.49 27.63
CA ARG A 501 3.23 -6.51 26.61
C ARG A 501 3.02 -5.85 25.24
N ALA A 502 2.07 -4.93 25.11
CA ALA A 502 1.83 -4.21 23.86
C ALA A 502 3.11 -3.54 23.33
N VAL A 503 3.82 -2.78 24.16
CA VAL A 503 5.08 -2.10 23.79
C VAL A 503 6.17 -3.07 23.29
N LYS A 504 6.24 -4.30 23.81
CA LYS A 504 7.19 -5.33 23.33
C LYS A 504 6.83 -5.91 21.96
N TYR A 505 5.53 -6.08 21.66
CA TYR A 505 5.04 -6.56 20.36
C TYR A 505 5.11 -5.49 19.27
N GLU A 506 5.12 -4.22 19.65
CA GLU A 506 5.21 -3.13 18.70
C GLU A 506 6.59 -3.10 18.02
N ASN A 507 6.54 -3.10 16.69
CA ASN A 507 7.67 -2.76 15.85
C ASN A 507 7.53 -1.28 15.50
N PHE A 508 8.28 -0.41 16.18
CA PHE A 508 8.32 1.04 15.91
C PHE A 508 8.94 1.29 14.51
N ILE A 509 8.20 1.01 13.44
CA ILE A 509 8.73 0.84 12.08
C ILE A 509 9.12 2.13 11.37
N PHE A 510 8.88 3.30 11.95
CA PHE A 510 9.16 4.55 11.27
C PHE A 510 9.82 5.60 12.15
N SER A 511 10.89 6.20 11.64
CA SER A 511 11.22 7.58 11.94
C SER A 511 10.06 8.47 11.47
N PHE A 512 9.48 9.27 12.36
CA PHE A 512 8.25 10.09 12.22
C PHE A 512 8.18 11.07 11.02
N ARG A 513 9.15 11.07 10.09
CA ARG A 513 9.19 11.91 8.89
C ARG A 513 8.45 11.35 7.66
N ASN A 514 8.20 10.04 7.57
CA ASN A 514 7.77 9.38 6.32
C ASN A 514 6.25 9.24 6.13
N SER A 515 5.46 9.63 7.11
CA SER A 515 4.03 9.32 7.17
C SER A 515 3.11 10.36 6.55
N LEU A 516 3.36 11.63 6.84
CA LEU A 516 2.69 12.75 6.21
C LEU A 516 2.93 12.75 4.67
N VAL A 517 4.09 12.23 4.26
CA VAL A 517 4.45 11.99 2.85
C VAL A 517 3.56 10.90 2.24
N ALA A 518 3.29 9.81 2.96
CA ALA A 518 2.47 8.69 2.47
C ALA A 518 1.00 9.06 2.28
N GLU A 519 0.43 9.85 3.20
CA GLU A 519 -0.96 10.34 3.07
C GLU A 519 -1.11 11.32 1.89
N ALA A 520 -0.23 12.32 1.81
CA ALA A 520 -0.23 13.26 0.70
C ALA A 520 -0.03 12.54 -0.65
N TYR A 521 0.72 11.43 -0.67
CA TYR A 521 0.93 10.62 -1.87
C TYR A 521 -0.35 9.88 -2.27
N SER A 522 -1.05 9.26 -1.30
CA SER A 522 -2.31 8.56 -1.57
C SER A 522 -3.40 9.50 -2.13
N ASN A 523 -3.54 10.71 -1.57
CA ASN A 523 -4.51 11.70 -2.05
C ASN A 523 -4.20 12.16 -3.48
N LEU A 524 -2.91 12.37 -3.78
CA LEU A 524 -2.45 12.68 -5.13
C LEU A 524 -2.80 11.55 -6.12
N CYS A 525 -2.63 10.28 -5.74
CA CYS A 525 -3.01 9.15 -6.59
C CYS A 525 -4.50 9.12 -6.94
N VAL A 526 -5.39 9.46 -6.01
CA VAL A 526 -6.85 9.47 -6.24
C VAL A 526 -7.25 10.55 -7.24
N GLU A 527 -6.77 11.78 -7.06
CA GLU A 527 -7.08 12.87 -7.98
C GLU A 527 -6.45 12.64 -9.36
N TYR A 528 -5.19 12.17 -9.39
CA TYR A 528 -4.52 11.81 -10.63
C TYR A 528 -5.28 10.76 -11.44
N GLY A 529 -5.78 9.70 -10.78
CA GLY A 529 -6.56 8.65 -11.45
C GLY A 529 -7.88 9.13 -12.07
N LYS A 530 -8.46 10.24 -11.59
CA LYS A 530 -9.61 10.89 -12.24
C LYS A 530 -9.18 11.61 -13.51
N TRP A 531 -8.09 12.39 -13.45
CA TRP A 531 -7.61 13.15 -14.60
C TRP A 531 -7.09 12.25 -15.72
N GLU A 532 -6.42 11.14 -15.38
CA GLU A 532 -6.00 10.11 -16.33
C GLU A 532 -7.21 9.55 -17.10
N TRP A 533 -8.31 9.27 -16.41
CA TRP A 533 -9.54 8.78 -17.04
C TRP A 533 -10.20 9.79 -17.96
N ASP A 534 -10.31 11.05 -17.52
CA ASP A 534 -10.87 12.12 -18.34
C ASP A 534 -10.09 12.27 -19.65
N PHE A 535 -8.75 12.20 -19.58
CA PHE A 535 -7.88 12.25 -20.75
C PHE A 535 -8.14 11.05 -21.68
N GLN A 536 -8.08 9.82 -21.18
CA GLN A 536 -8.30 8.63 -21.99
C GLN A 536 -9.70 8.62 -22.63
N LYS A 537 -10.75 8.96 -21.86
CA LYS A 537 -12.14 9.03 -22.33
C LYS A 537 -12.28 10.02 -23.49
N HIS A 538 -11.74 11.22 -23.36
CA HIS A 538 -11.76 12.23 -24.42
C HIS A 538 -11.12 11.71 -25.71
N MET A 539 -9.96 11.06 -25.61
CA MET A 539 -9.26 10.53 -26.79
C MET A 539 -9.97 9.34 -27.42
N TYR A 540 -10.64 8.49 -26.64
CA TYR A 540 -11.47 7.41 -27.17
C TYR A 540 -12.70 7.92 -27.93
N GLU A 541 -13.39 8.93 -27.39
CA GLU A 541 -14.52 9.57 -28.07
C GLU A 541 -14.07 10.26 -29.38
N TRP A 542 -12.90 10.92 -29.34
CA TRP A 542 -12.30 11.51 -30.53
C TRP A 542 -11.96 10.44 -31.59
N LEU A 543 -11.35 9.32 -31.19
CA LEU A 543 -11.04 8.22 -32.12
C LEU A 543 -12.29 7.65 -32.78
N ALA A 544 -13.35 7.42 -32.01
CA ALA A 544 -14.62 6.92 -32.56
C ALA A 544 -15.20 7.88 -33.61
N SER A 545 -15.12 9.19 -33.37
CA SER A 545 -15.50 10.22 -34.34
C SER A 545 -14.61 10.21 -35.59
N ALA A 546 -13.30 10.03 -35.42
CA ALA A 546 -12.35 9.92 -36.52
C ALA A 546 -12.59 8.68 -37.40
N GLU A 547 -12.88 7.53 -36.79
CA GLU A 547 -13.26 6.29 -37.51
C GLU A 547 -14.56 6.45 -38.32
N ILE A 548 -15.54 7.17 -37.79
CA ILE A 548 -16.78 7.51 -38.52
C ILE A 548 -16.46 8.40 -39.74
N ARG A 549 -15.60 9.42 -39.57
CA ARG A 549 -15.14 10.29 -40.68
C ARG A 549 -14.42 9.49 -41.76
N ILE A 550 -13.54 8.55 -41.37
CA ILE A 550 -12.85 7.66 -42.29
C ILE A 550 -13.86 6.78 -43.05
N SER A 551 -14.83 6.19 -42.34
CA SER A 551 -15.84 5.31 -42.93
C SER A 551 -16.74 6.05 -43.95
N ASN A 552 -17.06 7.32 -43.71
CA ASN A 552 -17.91 8.14 -44.58
C ASN A 552 -17.18 8.81 -45.77
N SER A 553 -15.85 8.76 -45.79
CA SER A 553 -15.02 9.41 -46.82
C SER A 553 -15.22 8.86 -48.25
N ASN A 554 -15.86 7.70 -48.43
CA ASN A 554 -16.19 7.14 -49.75
C ASN A 554 -17.17 8.02 -50.56
N ASN A 555 -17.94 8.88 -49.90
CA ASN A 555 -18.92 9.77 -50.55
C ASN A 555 -18.31 11.13 -50.95
N GLN A 556 -17.04 11.38 -50.64
CA GLN A 556 -16.35 12.64 -50.89
C GLN A 556 -15.09 12.39 -51.72
N SER A 557 -14.76 13.29 -52.65
CA SER A 557 -13.61 13.19 -53.55
C SER A 557 -12.24 13.36 -52.86
N LEU A 558 -12.16 13.11 -51.55
CA LEU A 558 -10.97 13.33 -50.73
C LEU A 558 -10.01 12.14 -50.85
N ASN A 559 -8.72 12.45 -50.93
CA ASN A 559 -7.65 11.47 -50.87
C ASN A 559 -7.53 10.94 -49.43
N LEU A 560 -7.71 9.63 -49.26
CA LEU A 560 -7.68 8.95 -47.95
C LEU A 560 -6.35 9.15 -47.21
N ASN A 561 -5.24 9.31 -47.93
CA ASN A 561 -3.93 9.57 -47.32
C ASN A 561 -3.81 11.00 -46.78
N ASP A 562 -4.45 11.98 -47.44
CA ASP A 562 -4.49 13.36 -46.96
C ASP A 562 -5.40 13.48 -45.74
N LEU A 563 -6.52 12.74 -45.73
CA LEU A 563 -7.39 12.61 -44.55
C LEU A 563 -6.66 11.94 -43.37
N LEU A 564 -5.89 10.87 -43.61
CA LEU A 564 -5.08 10.23 -42.57
C LEU A 564 -4.05 11.20 -41.97
N SER A 565 -3.39 11.99 -42.82
CA SER A 565 -2.40 12.97 -42.39
C SER A 565 -3.04 14.10 -41.59
N SER A 566 -4.20 14.59 -42.04
CA SER A 566 -5.00 15.58 -41.31
C SER A 566 -5.49 15.05 -39.97
N LEU A 567 -6.00 13.83 -39.89
CA LEU A 567 -6.46 13.21 -38.64
C LEU A 567 -5.30 12.94 -37.68
N LYS A 568 -4.12 12.53 -38.18
CA LYS A 568 -2.91 12.39 -37.35
C LYS A 568 -2.47 13.74 -36.77
N SER A 569 -2.54 14.81 -37.56
CA SER A 569 -2.29 16.17 -37.07
C SER A 569 -3.30 16.62 -36.02
N GLU A 570 -4.59 16.41 -36.27
CA GLU A 570 -5.68 16.76 -35.35
C GLU A 570 -5.56 15.97 -34.03
N ALA A 571 -5.22 14.67 -34.11
CA ALA A 571 -4.94 13.85 -32.93
C ALA A 571 -3.79 14.42 -32.09
N ILE A 572 -2.69 14.86 -32.73
CA ILE A 572 -1.54 15.46 -32.02
C ILE A 572 -1.94 16.76 -31.33
N THR A 573 -2.71 17.63 -32.02
CA THR A 573 -3.22 18.87 -31.41
C THR A 573 -4.07 18.56 -30.19
N GLU A 574 -4.96 17.57 -30.29
CA GLU A 574 -5.89 17.27 -29.22
C GLU A 574 -5.25 16.52 -28.04
N LEU A 575 -4.28 15.64 -28.32
CA LEU A 575 -3.40 15.05 -27.32
C LEU A 575 -2.64 16.14 -26.54
N THR A 576 -2.12 17.15 -27.25
CA THR A 576 -1.37 18.25 -26.63
C THR A 576 -2.29 19.11 -25.76
N CYS A 577 -3.52 19.36 -26.22
CA CYS A 577 -4.52 20.10 -25.44
C CYS A 577 -4.85 19.40 -24.12
N GLN A 578 -5.08 18.08 -24.16
CA GLN A 578 -5.39 17.28 -22.97
C GLN A 578 -4.19 17.12 -22.04
N GLU A 579 -2.98 16.94 -22.59
CA GLU A 579 -1.73 16.91 -21.83
C GLU A 579 -1.53 18.22 -21.05
N VAL A 580 -1.66 19.38 -21.72
CA VAL A 580 -1.55 20.70 -21.08
C VAL A 580 -2.62 20.87 -20.00
N SER A 581 -3.88 20.53 -20.28
CA SER A 581 -4.96 20.61 -19.28
C SER A 581 -4.69 19.75 -18.05
N THR A 582 -4.14 18.54 -18.23
CA THR A 582 -3.82 17.62 -17.14
C THR A 582 -2.62 18.11 -16.33
N LEU A 583 -1.58 18.63 -17.00
CA LEU A 583 -0.42 19.25 -16.35
C LEU A 583 -0.81 20.51 -15.57
N GLU A 584 -1.75 21.30 -16.05
CA GLU A 584 -2.30 22.45 -15.33
C GLU A 584 -3.06 22.03 -14.07
N LYS A 585 -3.88 20.98 -14.15
CA LYS A 585 -4.57 20.40 -12.97
C LYS A 585 -3.55 19.90 -11.93
N LEU A 586 -2.52 19.19 -12.37
CA LEU A 586 -1.43 18.71 -11.52
C LEU A 586 -0.66 19.89 -10.88
N THR A 587 -0.34 20.93 -11.66
CA THR A 587 0.36 22.12 -11.17
C THR A 587 -0.48 22.87 -10.14
N LYS A 588 -1.78 23.07 -10.40
CA LYS A 588 -2.73 23.67 -9.44
C LYS A 588 -2.84 22.86 -8.15
N TYR A 589 -2.75 21.53 -8.22
CA TYR A 589 -2.72 20.68 -7.04
C TYR A 589 -1.48 20.97 -6.18
N TYR A 590 -0.29 21.05 -6.79
CA TYR A 590 0.95 21.42 -6.12
C TYR A 590 1.01 22.88 -5.63
N GLU A 591 0.29 23.79 -6.27
CA GLU A 591 0.17 25.20 -5.85
C GLU A 591 -0.86 25.41 -4.71
N SER A 592 -1.69 24.40 -4.43
CA SER A 592 -2.69 24.48 -3.37
C SER A 592 -2.00 24.54 -1.99
N LYS A 593 -2.51 25.39 -1.09
CA LYS A 593 -2.02 25.52 0.29
C LYS A 593 -2.73 24.55 1.26
N GLU A 594 -3.59 23.68 0.74
CA GLU A 594 -4.43 22.77 1.50
C GLU A 594 -3.87 21.34 1.42
N GLY A 595 -3.77 20.66 2.56
CA GLY A 595 -3.14 19.35 2.65
C GLY A 595 -1.61 19.42 2.58
N HIS A 596 -0.92 18.39 3.05
CA HIS A 596 0.55 18.34 3.14
C HIS A 596 1.24 18.17 1.77
N VAL A 597 0.78 18.87 0.73
CA VAL A 597 1.22 18.75 -0.66
C VAL A 597 2.71 19.04 -0.85
N ASN A 598 3.28 19.97 -0.07
CA ASN A 598 4.72 20.26 -0.04
C ASN A 598 5.59 19.02 0.29
N LEU A 599 5.02 18.00 0.93
CA LEU A 599 5.75 16.78 1.30
C LEU A 599 5.84 15.75 0.17
N VAL A 600 5.00 15.89 -0.87
CA VAL A 600 5.04 15.05 -2.08
C VAL A 600 5.60 15.77 -3.30
N GLU A 601 6.18 16.95 -3.11
CA GLU A 601 6.85 17.71 -4.15
C GLU A 601 7.97 16.88 -4.83
N SER A 602 8.61 15.98 -4.07
CA SER A 602 9.62 15.05 -4.61
C SER A 602 9.07 14.07 -5.65
N TYR A 603 7.76 13.78 -5.65
CA TYR A 603 7.10 12.90 -6.61
C TYR A 603 6.53 13.64 -7.84
N ARG A 604 6.61 14.98 -7.86
CA ARG A 604 6.09 15.80 -8.96
C ARG A 604 6.63 15.38 -10.32
N ALA A 605 7.94 15.15 -10.39
CA ALA A 605 8.61 14.68 -11.61
C ALA A 605 8.08 13.31 -12.08
N THR A 606 7.78 12.39 -11.15
CA THR A 606 7.25 11.06 -11.45
C THR A 606 5.86 11.13 -12.08
N PHE A 607 4.95 11.93 -11.51
CA PHE A 607 3.60 12.11 -12.07
C PHE A 607 3.61 12.90 -13.38
N MET A 608 4.52 13.86 -13.55
CA MET A 608 4.74 14.53 -14.84
C MET A 608 5.20 13.53 -15.91
N SER A 609 6.20 12.71 -15.61
CA SER A 609 6.67 11.64 -16.51
C SER A 609 5.55 10.66 -16.85
N SER A 610 4.71 10.30 -15.89
CA SER A 610 3.57 9.42 -16.12
C SER A 610 2.57 10.00 -17.15
N ILE A 611 2.30 11.31 -17.12
CA ILE A 611 1.44 11.98 -18.12
C ILE A 611 2.06 11.90 -19.52
N GLU A 612 3.37 12.14 -19.65
CA GLU A 612 4.08 12.01 -20.92
C GLU A 612 4.05 10.57 -21.47
N THR A 613 4.19 9.57 -20.58
CA THR A 613 4.11 8.16 -20.94
C THR A 613 2.71 7.80 -21.43
N ILE A 614 1.65 8.20 -20.71
CA ILE A 614 0.26 8.00 -21.13
C ILE A 614 0.00 8.64 -22.50
N ARG A 615 0.48 9.87 -22.72
CA ARG A 615 0.37 10.54 -24.03
C ARG A 615 1.00 9.70 -25.14
N LYS A 616 2.25 9.24 -24.95
CA LYS A 616 2.98 8.45 -25.96
C LYS A 616 2.27 7.13 -26.27
N GLU A 617 1.74 6.45 -25.25
CA GLU A 617 0.96 5.22 -25.40
C GLU A 617 -0.31 5.46 -26.23
N ILE A 618 -1.09 6.47 -25.85
CA ILE A 618 -2.32 6.83 -26.57
C ILE A 618 -1.99 7.25 -28.00
N GLU A 619 -0.95 8.06 -28.22
CA GLU A 619 -0.52 8.51 -29.55
C GLU A 619 -0.15 7.32 -30.46
N SER A 620 0.64 6.38 -29.93
CA SER A 620 1.05 5.18 -30.66
C SER A 620 -0.16 4.32 -31.03
N SER A 621 -1.06 4.09 -30.07
CA SER A 621 -2.30 3.32 -30.24
C SER A 621 -3.23 3.98 -31.28
N LEU A 622 -3.44 5.29 -31.19
CA LEU A 622 -4.27 6.07 -32.12
C LEU A 622 -3.70 6.04 -33.53
N LYS A 623 -2.39 6.25 -33.70
CA LYS A 623 -1.74 6.21 -35.03
C LYS A 623 -1.91 4.84 -35.67
N SER A 624 -1.80 3.76 -34.90
CA SER A 624 -2.04 2.40 -35.39
C SER A 624 -3.50 2.25 -35.84
N LYS A 625 -4.46 2.49 -34.95
CA LYS A 625 -5.90 2.32 -35.23
C LYS A 625 -6.41 3.18 -36.40
N LEU A 626 -5.96 4.43 -36.50
CA LEU A 626 -6.29 5.31 -37.64
C LEU A 626 -5.75 4.76 -38.96
N THR A 627 -4.52 4.21 -38.95
CA THR A 627 -3.92 3.61 -40.14
C THR A 627 -4.70 2.35 -40.53
N GLU A 628 -5.04 1.48 -39.56
CA GLU A 628 -5.88 0.30 -39.80
C GLU A 628 -7.25 0.67 -40.38
N ALA A 629 -7.92 1.68 -39.81
CA ALA A 629 -9.23 2.13 -40.28
C ALA A 629 -9.16 2.69 -41.72
N VAL A 630 -8.11 3.44 -42.05
CA VAL A 630 -7.92 3.97 -43.41
C VAL A 630 -7.57 2.87 -44.40
N ASP A 631 -6.71 1.93 -44.05
CA ASP A 631 -6.31 0.84 -44.94
C ASP A 631 -7.47 -0.14 -45.17
N PHE A 632 -8.28 -0.40 -44.14
CA PHE A 632 -9.57 -1.08 -44.28
C PHE A 632 -10.48 -0.34 -45.27
N GLN A 633 -10.60 0.99 -45.13
CA GLN A 633 -11.43 1.80 -46.01
C GLN A 633 -10.92 1.82 -47.46
N LYS A 634 -9.60 1.84 -47.68
CA LYS A 634 -9.00 1.72 -49.03
C LYS A 634 -9.38 0.39 -49.68
N GLY A 635 -9.30 -0.71 -48.91
CA GLY A 635 -9.77 -2.02 -49.35
C GLY A 635 -11.25 -1.99 -49.75
N MET A 636 -12.10 -1.46 -48.87
CA MET A 636 -13.55 -1.33 -49.11
C MET A 636 -13.91 -0.42 -50.30
N LYS A 637 -13.12 0.63 -50.58
CA LYS A 637 -13.33 1.53 -51.71
C LYS A 637 -13.17 0.80 -53.05
N GLN A 638 -12.16 -0.06 -53.18
CA GLN A 638 -11.98 -0.90 -54.37
C GLN A 638 -13.18 -1.83 -54.61
N ILE A 639 -13.74 -2.41 -53.54
CA ILE A 639 -14.97 -3.23 -53.60
C ILE A 639 -16.15 -2.39 -54.11
N HIS A 640 -16.28 -1.19 -53.55
CA HIS A 640 -17.41 -0.33 -53.82
C HIS A 640 -17.40 0.22 -55.26
N ASP A 641 -16.25 0.60 -55.80
CA ASP A 641 -16.15 1.11 -57.16
C ASP A 641 -16.57 0.04 -58.18
N VAL A 642 -16.15 -1.21 -57.98
CA VAL A 642 -16.58 -2.35 -58.80
C VAL A 642 -18.09 -2.63 -58.63
N ALA A 643 -18.60 -2.58 -57.39
CA ALA A 643 -20.02 -2.79 -57.14
C ALA A 643 -20.91 -1.68 -57.73
N LYS A 644 -20.46 -0.41 -57.67
CA LYS A 644 -21.17 0.76 -58.20
C LYS A 644 -21.31 0.69 -59.73
N ASP A 645 -20.23 0.41 -60.44
CA ASP A 645 -20.24 0.26 -61.90
C ASP A 645 -21.18 -0.85 -62.37
N ASN A 646 -21.25 -1.95 -61.60
CA ASN A 646 -22.16 -3.06 -61.87
C ASN A 646 -23.62 -2.70 -61.55
N LYS A 647 -23.85 -1.98 -60.43
CA LYS A 647 -25.18 -1.48 -60.02
C LYS A 647 -25.78 -0.55 -61.07
N GLU A 648 -25.03 0.46 -61.53
CA GLU A 648 -25.53 1.41 -62.54
C GLU A 648 -25.88 0.73 -63.87
N LYS A 649 -25.09 -0.26 -64.30
CA LYS A 649 -25.39 -1.06 -65.51
C LYS A 649 -26.66 -1.89 -65.36
N LEU A 650 -26.84 -2.48 -64.18
CA LEU A 650 -27.99 -3.31 -63.85
C LEU A 650 -29.27 -2.47 -63.75
N GLU A 651 -29.22 -1.31 -63.08
CA GLU A 651 -30.34 -0.36 -62.98
C GLU A 651 -30.78 0.13 -64.37
N LYS A 652 -29.84 0.49 -65.25
CA LYS A 652 -30.15 0.84 -66.64
C LYS A 652 -30.83 -0.31 -67.41
N ARG A 653 -30.49 -1.57 -67.13
CA ARG A 653 -31.12 -2.74 -67.76
C ARG A 653 -32.52 -3.00 -67.22
N VAL A 654 -32.73 -2.86 -65.91
CA VAL A 654 -34.06 -2.97 -65.30
C VAL A 654 -34.98 -1.85 -65.80
N LEU A 655 -34.49 -0.61 -65.91
CA LEU A 655 -35.25 0.52 -66.46
C LEU A 655 -35.60 0.31 -67.95
N LYS A 656 -34.67 -0.18 -68.76
CA LYS A 656 -34.96 -0.56 -70.17
C LYS A 656 -36.00 -1.67 -70.28
N LEU A 657 -35.96 -2.67 -69.40
CA LEU A 657 -36.99 -3.72 -69.34
C LEU A 657 -38.36 -3.13 -68.99
N LEU A 658 -38.40 -2.17 -68.06
CA LEU A 658 -39.61 -1.46 -67.65
C LEU A 658 -40.22 -0.64 -68.79
N GLU A 659 -39.41 0.15 -69.51
CA GLU A 659 -39.83 0.90 -70.70
C GLU A 659 -40.38 -0.04 -71.77
N GLY A 660 -39.63 -1.10 -72.11
CA GLY A 660 -40.04 -2.07 -73.11
C GLY A 660 -41.28 -2.91 -72.74
N CYS A 661 -41.63 -3.01 -71.45
CA CYS A 661 -42.89 -3.62 -70.99
C CYS A 661 -44.06 -2.61 -71.02
N ARG A 662 -43.79 -1.31 -70.80
CA ARG A 662 -44.80 -0.24 -70.84
C ARG A 662 -45.20 0.11 -72.28
N GLU A 663 -44.26 0.13 -73.22
CA GLU A 663 -44.50 0.45 -74.64
C GLU A 663 -45.36 -0.59 -75.35
N ARG A 664 -45.37 -1.84 -74.89
CA ARG A 664 -46.16 -2.93 -75.50
C ARG A 664 -47.64 -2.94 -75.09
N ASN A 665 -48.07 -2.12 -74.12
CA ASN A 665 -49.47 -1.98 -73.68
C ASN A 665 -50.23 -3.29 -73.32
N GLU A 666 -49.53 -4.39 -73.03
CA GLU A 666 -50.12 -5.65 -72.60
C GLU A 666 -50.32 -5.69 -71.08
N LYS A 667 -51.46 -6.19 -70.58
CA LYS A 667 -51.66 -6.45 -69.13
C LYS A 667 -50.95 -7.74 -68.71
N LEU A 668 -49.67 -7.65 -68.38
CA LEU A 668 -48.88 -8.80 -67.93
C LEU A 668 -49.26 -9.20 -66.49
N THR A 669 -49.24 -10.51 -66.20
CA THR A 669 -49.38 -11.08 -64.85
C THR A 669 -48.06 -10.98 -64.08
N ASP A 670 -48.12 -11.09 -62.75
CA ASP A 670 -46.91 -10.98 -61.90
C ASP A 670 -45.92 -12.13 -62.17
N ASP A 671 -46.38 -13.32 -62.54
CA ASP A 671 -45.51 -14.45 -62.87
C ASP A 671 -44.83 -14.27 -64.24
N GLU A 672 -45.49 -13.66 -65.22
CA GLU A 672 -44.88 -13.27 -66.49
C GLU A 672 -43.83 -12.16 -66.32
N LEU A 673 -44.10 -11.19 -65.43
CA LEU A 673 -43.13 -10.14 -65.08
C LEU A 673 -41.90 -10.71 -64.37
N LYS A 674 -42.08 -11.65 -63.44
CA LYS A 674 -40.98 -12.39 -62.81
C LYS A 674 -40.18 -13.17 -63.85
N ALA A 675 -40.82 -13.89 -64.76
CA ALA A 675 -40.12 -14.66 -65.80
C ALA A 675 -39.30 -13.76 -66.75
N LYS A 676 -39.86 -12.60 -67.14
CA LYS A 676 -39.14 -11.59 -67.95
C LYS A 676 -37.97 -10.96 -67.19
N PHE A 677 -38.15 -10.65 -65.91
CA PHE A 677 -37.09 -10.16 -65.03
C PHE A 677 -35.98 -11.20 -64.87
N GLU A 678 -36.33 -12.47 -64.63
CA GLU A 678 -35.40 -13.57 -64.41
C GLU A 678 -34.51 -13.81 -65.64
N LYS A 679 -35.11 -13.74 -66.84
CA LYS A 679 -34.37 -13.82 -68.10
C LYS A 679 -33.38 -12.66 -68.24
N MET A 680 -33.84 -11.41 -68.06
CA MET A 680 -32.99 -10.22 -68.14
C MET A 680 -31.87 -10.26 -67.09
N TRP A 681 -32.17 -10.69 -65.87
CA TRP A 681 -31.22 -10.83 -64.78
C TRP A 681 -30.11 -11.82 -65.15
N THR A 682 -30.49 -13.03 -65.58
CA THR A 682 -29.53 -14.08 -65.96
C THR A 682 -28.63 -13.63 -67.11
N GLU A 683 -29.18 -13.01 -68.16
CA GLU A 683 -28.42 -12.46 -69.28
C GLU A 683 -27.47 -11.33 -68.85
N THR A 684 -27.94 -10.42 -67.99
CA THR A 684 -27.15 -9.27 -67.53
C THR A 684 -26.00 -9.70 -66.61
N VAL A 685 -26.27 -10.58 -65.64
CA VAL A 685 -25.25 -11.10 -64.72
C VAL A 685 -24.19 -11.92 -65.46
N SER A 686 -24.58 -12.67 -66.51
CA SER A 686 -23.64 -13.43 -67.34
C SER A 686 -22.74 -12.54 -68.21
N ALA A 687 -23.23 -11.36 -68.61
CA ALA A 687 -22.48 -10.40 -69.43
C ALA A 687 -21.57 -9.46 -68.62
N LEU A 688 -21.78 -9.34 -67.30
CA LEU A 688 -20.94 -8.54 -66.43
C LEU A 688 -19.63 -9.29 -66.12
N ASN A 689 -18.48 -8.63 -66.32
CA ASN A 689 -17.17 -9.19 -65.96
C ASN A 689 -16.97 -9.08 -64.44
N LEU A 690 -17.61 -9.97 -63.69
CA LEU A 690 -17.55 -10.06 -62.24
C LEU A 690 -16.29 -10.83 -61.82
N LYS A 691 -15.11 -10.21 -61.96
CA LYS A 691 -13.90 -10.76 -61.35
C LYS A 691 -14.05 -10.68 -59.83
N GLY A 692 -14.01 -11.83 -59.16
CA GLY A 692 -13.88 -11.91 -57.71
C GLY A 692 -12.50 -11.42 -57.25
N PHE A 693 -12.33 -11.23 -55.94
CA PHE A 693 -11.04 -10.82 -55.39
C PHE A 693 -9.93 -11.82 -55.71
N GLU A 694 -8.72 -11.30 -55.97
CA GLU A 694 -7.53 -12.14 -56.00
C GLU A 694 -7.31 -12.75 -54.62
N LYS A 695 -7.22 -14.08 -54.57
CA LYS A 695 -6.84 -14.78 -53.35
C LYS A 695 -5.39 -14.44 -53.05
N ARG A 696 -5.18 -13.71 -51.96
CA ARG A 696 -3.85 -13.40 -51.45
C ARG A 696 -3.30 -14.63 -50.72
N ASP A 697 -2.01 -14.90 -50.93
CA ASP A 697 -1.26 -15.88 -50.17
C ASP A 697 -0.84 -15.24 -48.84
N ILE A 698 -1.74 -15.33 -47.85
CA ILE A 698 -1.53 -14.78 -46.51
C ILE A 698 -0.42 -15.54 -45.80
N GLU A 699 -0.30 -16.85 -46.05
CA GLU A 699 0.79 -17.67 -45.53
C GLU A 699 2.16 -17.11 -45.95
N LEU A 700 2.35 -16.80 -47.23
CA LEU A 700 3.58 -16.21 -47.75
C LEU A 700 3.83 -14.82 -47.15
N ASN A 701 2.79 -14.01 -46.95
CA ASN A 701 2.92 -12.69 -46.33
C ASN A 701 3.39 -12.78 -44.87
N VAL A 702 2.74 -13.63 -44.07
CA VAL A 702 3.12 -13.89 -42.67
C VAL A 702 4.55 -14.41 -42.60
N PHE A 703 4.92 -15.33 -43.49
CA PHE A 703 6.26 -15.89 -43.56
C PHE A 703 7.32 -14.83 -43.92
N ASN A 704 7.02 -13.93 -44.86
CA ASN A 704 7.93 -12.85 -45.24
C ASN A 704 8.13 -11.83 -44.10
N GLN A 705 7.07 -11.47 -43.38
CA GLN A 705 7.18 -10.60 -42.21
C GLN A 705 7.98 -11.26 -41.09
N LEU A 706 7.72 -12.54 -40.80
CA LEU A 706 8.49 -13.31 -39.83
C LEU A 706 9.98 -13.36 -40.22
N ARG A 707 10.28 -13.60 -41.50
CA ARG A 707 11.65 -13.64 -42.02
C ARG A 707 12.35 -12.29 -41.91
N ALA A 708 11.66 -11.20 -42.21
CA ALA A 708 12.18 -9.84 -42.07
C ALA A 708 12.45 -9.49 -40.59
N HIS A 709 11.55 -9.91 -39.70
CA HIS A 709 11.67 -9.72 -38.25
C HIS A 709 12.89 -10.44 -37.66
N LEU A 710 13.05 -11.72 -38.01
CA LEU A 710 14.15 -12.56 -37.54
C LEU A 710 15.49 -12.33 -38.27
N HIS A 711 15.53 -11.47 -39.29
CA HIS A 711 16.74 -11.20 -40.09
C HIS A 711 17.92 -10.64 -39.27
N ARG A 712 17.65 -10.09 -38.07
CA ARG A 712 18.65 -9.55 -37.14
C ARG A 712 19.27 -10.57 -36.19
N HIS A 713 18.78 -11.82 -36.15
CA HIS A 713 19.27 -12.86 -35.23
C HIS A 713 20.39 -13.74 -35.85
N ASP A 714 21.07 -14.49 -34.98
CA ASP A 714 22.31 -15.26 -35.19
C ASP A 714 22.28 -16.23 -36.40
N GLY A 715 23.46 -16.68 -36.88
CA GLY A 715 23.59 -17.49 -38.11
C GLY A 715 22.82 -18.82 -38.15
N LEU A 716 22.36 -19.32 -36.99
CA LEU A 716 21.53 -20.51 -36.83
C LEU A 716 20.06 -20.27 -37.24
N VAL A 717 19.55 -19.06 -36.98
CA VAL A 717 18.18 -18.62 -37.35
C VAL A 717 18.00 -18.59 -38.87
N LYS A 718 19.03 -18.14 -39.60
CA LYS A 718 19.03 -18.16 -41.07
C LYS A 718 18.98 -19.57 -41.66
N ARG A 719 19.60 -20.56 -41.00
CA ARG A 719 19.56 -21.97 -41.42
C ARG A 719 18.18 -22.58 -41.23
N VAL A 720 17.61 -22.46 -40.02
CA VAL A 720 16.28 -22.99 -39.70
C VAL A 720 15.20 -22.37 -40.60
N LEU A 721 15.25 -21.06 -40.85
CA LEU A 721 14.30 -20.39 -41.75
C LEU A 721 14.49 -20.76 -43.23
N SER A 722 15.70 -21.18 -43.64
CA SER A 722 15.97 -21.66 -45.00
C SER A 722 15.54 -23.12 -45.23
N GLU A 723 15.53 -23.92 -44.17
CA GLU A 723 15.12 -25.33 -44.16
C GLU A 723 13.63 -25.52 -43.77
N ALA A 724 12.98 -24.46 -43.27
CA ALA A 724 11.58 -24.49 -42.86
C ALA A 724 10.66 -24.82 -44.05
N SER A 725 9.81 -25.83 -43.87
CA SER A 725 8.75 -26.17 -44.83
C SER A 725 7.62 -25.11 -44.83
N LYS A 726 6.53 -25.35 -45.57
CA LYS A 726 5.33 -24.48 -45.53
C LYS A 726 4.96 -24.11 -44.08
N LEU A 727 4.83 -22.81 -43.81
CA LEU A 727 4.57 -22.26 -42.48
C LEU A 727 3.32 -22.88 -41.84
N THR A 728 2.32 -23.21 -42.64
CA THR A 728 1.08 -23.89 -42.24
C THR A 728 1.27 -25.33 -41.74
N ASN A 729 2.46 -25.92 -41.81
CA ASN A 729 2.76 -27.20 -41.17
C ASN A 729 3.08 -27.08 -39.68
N TYR A 730 3.51 -25.90 -39.23
CA TYR A 730 3.87 -25.64 -37.83
C TYR A 730 2.64 -25.27 -36.99
N GLY A 731 2.65 -25.58 -35.69
CA GLY A 731 1.53 -25.26 -34.79
C GLY A 731 0.31 -26.18 -34.88
N LYS A 732 0.44 -27.37 -35.49
CA LYS A 732 -0.61 -28.41 -35.55
C LYS A 732 -0.68 -29.29 -34.30
N ALA A 733 0.48 -29.66 -33.76
CA ALA A 733 0.63 -30.40 -32.50
C ALA A 733 0.90 -29.44 -31.34
N GLN A 734 0.82 -29.92 -30.10
CA GLN A 734 1.21 -29.14 -28.91
C GLN A 734 2.71 -28.82 -28.94
N PHE A 735 3.09 -27.60 -28.58
CA PHE A 735 4.50 -27.23 -28.44
C PHE A 735 5.03 -27.82 -27.13
N ASN A 736 6.10 -28.61 -27.20
CA ASN A 736 6.75 -29.17 -26.02
C ASN A 736 8.18 -28.67 -25.92
N VAL A 737 8.52 -28.08 -24.78
CA VAL A 737 9.91 -27.69 -24.49
C VAL A 737 10.77 -28.94 -24.29
N THR A 738 11.90 -29.01 -24.98
CA THR A 738 12.87 -30.12 -24.93
C THR A 738 14.20 -29.66 -24.35
N ASP A 739 15.11 -30.58 -24.09
CA ASP A 739 16.42 -30.26 -23.52
C ASP A 739 17.31 -29.51 -24.53
N GLU A 740 17.03 -29.68 -25.83
CA GLU A 740 17.70 -28.98 -26.94
C GLU A 740 17.34 -27.50 -27.03
N HIS A 741 16.33 -27.03 -26.29
CA HIS A 741 15.88 -25.64 -26.28
C HIS A 741 16.65 -24.74 -25.32
N PHE A 742 17.58 -25.30 -24.55
CA PHE A 742 18.39 -24.56 -23.58
C PHE A 742 19.82 -24.36 -24.08
N ASP A 743 20.51 -23.34 -23.57
CA ASP A 743 21.94 -23.13 -23.84
C ASP A 743 22.75 -24.37 -23.41
N ARG A 744 23.49 -24.96 -24.34
CA ARG A 744 24.16 -26.25 -24.13
C ARG A 744 25.24 -26.18 -23.06
N THR A 745 25.95 -25.05 -22.95
CA THR A 745 26.99 -24.81 -21.95
C THR A 745 26.42 -24.62 -20.55
N TRP A 746 25.28 -23.94 -20.43
CA TRP A 746 24.55 -23.76 -19.18
C TRP A 746 23.86 -25.05 -18.75
N TYR A 747 23.14 -25.71 -19.66
CA TYR A 747 22.38 -26.93 -19.37
C TYR A 747 23.29 -28.10 -18.95
N MET A 748 24.53 -28.16 -19.46
CA MET A 748 25.52 -29.13 -18.99
C MET A 748 26.17 -28.78 -17.64
N LYS A 749 26.20 -27.49 -17.24
CA LYS A 749 26.72 -27.03 -15.94
C LYS A 749 25.71 -27.13 -14.80
N CYS A 750 24.41 -27.31 -15.09
CA CYS A 750 23.41 -27.65 -14.07
C CYS A 750 23.65 -29.08 -13.56
N TYR A 751 24.26 -29.19 -12.37
CA TYR A 751 24.74 -30.45 -11.78
C TYR A 751 23.62 -31.39 -11.25
N ASP A 752 22.37 -30.94 -11.17
CA ASP A 752 21.26 -31.70 -10.57
C ASP A 752 20.15 -32.01 -11.61
N TRP A 753 19.75 -33.28 -11.72
CA TRP A 753 18.65 -33.73 -12.60
C TRP A 753 17.33 -33.05 -12.23
N PHE A 754 17.07 -32.79 -10.94
CA PHE A 754 15.86 -32.10 -10.48
C PHE A 754 15.81 -30.63 -10.91
N SER A 755 16.96 -29.97 -11.03
CA SER A 755 17.03 -28.59 -11.54
C SER A 755 16.64 -28.51 -13.02
N LYS A 756 17.08 -29.46 -13.85
CA LYS A 756 16.77 -29.52 -15.29
C LYS A 756 15.28 -29.70 -15.57
N THR A 757 14.64 -30.61 -14.83
CA THR A 757 13.19 -30.85 -14.95
C THR A 757 12.39 -29.61 -14.56
N LYS A 758 12.80 -28.90 -13.49
CA LYS A 758 12.13 -27.67 -13.03
C LYS A 758 12.20 -26.54 -14.07
N TYR A 759 13.35 -26.31 -14.68
CA TYR A 759 13.49 -25.28 -15.74
C TYR A 759 12.66 -25.61 -16.98
N LYS A 760 12.58 -26.89 -17.33
CA LYS A 760 11.77 -27.37 -18.45
C LYS A 760 10.27 -27.22 -18.20
N GLU A 761 9.80 -27.57 -17.00
CA GLU A 761 8.41 -27.38 -16.57
C GLU A 761 8.03 -25.89 -16.58
N GLU A 762 8.88 -25.03 -16.00
CA GLU A 762 8.64 -23.57 -15.96
C GLU A 762 8.62 -22.94 -17.37
N ALA A 763 9.54 -23.35 -18.26
CA ALA A 763 9.55 -22.91 -19.65
C ALA A 763 8.28 -23.37 -20.39
N ASN A 764 7.87 -24.62 -20.19
CA ASN A 764 6.69 -25.17 -20.86
C ASN A 764 5.41 -24.45 -20.45
N GLU A 765 5.21 -24.18 -19.16
CA GLU A 765 4.07 -23.39 -18.66
C GLU A 765 4.02 -21.99 -19.28
N LYS A 766 5.15 -21.25 -19.26
CA LYS A 766 5.23 -19.91 -19.85
C LYS A 766 4.92 -19.93 -21.34
N VAL A 767 5.43 -20.92 -22.08
CA VAL A 767 5.16 -21.08 -23.51
C VAL A 767 3.69 -21.36 -23.79
N GLN A 768 3.06 -22.27 -23.05
CA GLN A 768 1.62 -22.52 -23.25
C GLN A 768 0.79 -21.26 -23.01
N ARG A 769 1.15 -20.45 -22.01
CA ARG A 769 0.49 -19.16 -21.74
C ARG A 769 0.66 -18.18 -22.91
N ILE A 770 1.87 -18.03 -23.45
CA ILE A 770 2.14 -17.18 -24.63
C ILE A 770 1.30 -17.64 -25.83
N ILE A 771 1.30 -18.95 -26.11
CA ILE A 771 0.53 -19.53 -27.22
C ILE A 771 -0.97 -19.25 -27.03
N GLN A 772 -1.49 -19.40 -25.82
CA GLN A 772 -2.90 -19.14 -25.52
C GLN A 772 -3.28 -17.68 -25.75
N GLN A 773 -2.47 -16.73 -25.26
CA GLN A 773 -2.69 -15.29 -25.49
C GLN A 773 -2.62 -14.94 -26.98
N CYS A 774 -1.65 -15.51 -27.70
CA CYS A 774 -1.56 -15.36 -29.15
C CYS A 774 -2.79 -15.93 -29.88
N ARG A 775 -3.32 -17.08 -29.44
CA ARG A 775 -4.55 -17.65 -29.99
C ARG A 775 -5.77 -16.77 -29.75
N GLN A 776 -5.91 -16.19 -28.56
CA GLN A 776 -6.99 -15.26 -28.25
C GLN A 776 -6.91 -14.01 -29.14
N PHE A 777 -5.72 -13.43 -29.32
CA PHE A 777 -5.50 -12.31 -30.24
C PHE A 777 -5.90 -12.64 -31.67
N VAL A 778 -5.44 -13.77 -32.21
CA VAL A 778 -5.78 -14.19 -33.59
C VAL A 778 -7.28 -14.46 -33.72
N SER A 779 -7.90 -15.08 -32.72
CA SER A 779 -9.33 -15.36 -32.71
C SER A 779 -10.16 -14.08 -32.66
N SER A 780 -9.75 -13.08 -31.87
CA SER A 780 -10.48 -11.81 -31.78
C SER A 780 -10.45 -11.06 -33.11
N LYS A 781 -9.28 -11.03 -33.79
CA LYS A 781 -9.16 -10.46 -35.14
C LYS A 781 -10.01 -11.24 -36.15
N LYS A 782 -10.04 -12.58 -36.11
CA LYS A 782 -10.91 -13.38 -36.99
C LYS A 782 -12.40 -13.04 -36.86
N THR A 783 -12.86 -12.71 -35.65
CA THR A 783 -14.27 -12.38 -35.41
C THR A 783 -14.71 -11.00 -35.89
N SER A 784 -13.79 -10.11 -36.30
CA SER A 784 -14.10 -8.73 -36.67
C SER A 784 -14.88 -8.56 -37.99
N LYS A 785 -15.12 -9.64 -38.74
CA LYS A 785 -15.73 -9.63 -40.10
C LYS A 785 -14.97 -8.77 -41.13
N THR A 786 -13.73 -8.37 -40.85
CA THR A 786 -12.86 -7.62 -41.77
C THR A 786 -11.92 -8.56 -42.55
N ASP A 787 -11.18 -8.04 -43.53
CA ASP A 787 -10.13 -8.79 -44.20
C ASP A 787 -8.84 -8.84 -43.36
N TYR A 788 -7.89 -9.71 -43.72
CA TYR A 788 -6.54 -9.70 -43.17
C TYR A 788 -5.79 -8.40 -43.50
N HIS A 789 -5.16 -7.84 -42.48
CA HIS A 789 -4.24 -6.71 -42.58
C HIS A 789 -2.83 -7.10 -42.12
N GLU A 790 -1.80 -6.56 -42.78
CA GLU A 790 -0.40 -6.89 -42.49
C GLU A 790 0.02 -6.50 -41.06
N THR A 791 -0.62 -5.47 -40.48
CA THR A 791 -0.38 -5.05 -39.09
C THR A 791 -0.69 -6.15 -38.09
N TYR A 792 -1.63 -7.06 -38.38
CA TYR A 792 -1.98 -8.13 -37.43
C TYR A 792 -0.80 -9.06 -37.19
N THR A 793 0.00 -9.34 -38.23
CA THR A 793 1.23 -10.12 -38.11
C THR A 793 2.30 -9.32 -37.38
N THR A 794 2.45 -8.03 -37.69
CA THR A 794 3.41 -7.16 -36.99
C THR A 794 3.08 -7.02 -35.49
N GLU A 795 1.80 -6.88 -35.12
CA GLU A 795 1.32 -6.84 -33.73
C GLU A 795 1.58 -8.18 -33.03
N LEU A 796 1.27 -9.30 -33.69
CA LEU A 796 1.54 -10.63 -33.17
C LEU A 796 3.03 -10.84 -32.90
N LEU A 797 3.91 -10.44 -33.83
CA LEU A 797 5.36 -10.55 -33.66
C LEU A 797 5.86 -9.71 -32.48
N LYS A 798 5.41 -8.46 -32.34
CA LYS A 798 5.73 -7.61 -31.19
C LYS A 798 5.23 -8.20 -29.87
N MET A 799 4.06 -8.85 -29.88
CA MET A 799 3.50 -9.51 -28.70
C MET A 799 4.37 -10.69 -28.28
N ILE A 800 4.87 -11.48 -29.25
CA ILE A 800 5.83 -12.55 -28.99
C ILE A 800 7.14 -11.97 -28.44
N ASP A 801 7.71 -10.92 -29.05
CA ASP A 801 8.96 -10.28 -28.58
C ASP A 801 8.88 -9.83 -27.12
N ASN A 802 7.80 -9.12 -26.78
CA ASN A 802 7.61 -8.60 -25.43
C ASN A 802 7.48 -9.73 -24.40
N LYS A 803 6.87 -10.85 -24.78
CA LYS A 803 6.72 -12.02 -23.92
C LYS A 803 7.96 -12.91 -23.87
N LEU A 804 8.75 -12.95 -24.93
CA LEU A 804 10.03 -13.67 -24.95
C LEU A 804 11.04 -13.07 -23.98
N LYS A 805 11.01 -11.74 -23.74
CA LYS A 805 11.81 -11.10 -22.67
C LYS A 805 11.53 -11.69 -21.27
N GLU A 806 10.33 -12.22 -21.03
CA GLU A 806 9.97 -12.90 -19.78
C GLU A 806 10.59 -14.31 -19.66
N ILE A 807 11.06 -14.88 -20.78
CA ILE A 807 11.64 -16.22 -20.93
C ILE A 807 13.17 -16.16 -21.09
N GLU A 808 13.77 -15.05 -21.53
CA GLU A 808 15.23 -14.87 -21.67
C GLU A 808 16.01 -15.30 -20.41
N LYS A 809 15.43 -15.09 -19.22
CA LYS A 809 16.02 -15.49 -17.93
C LYS A 809 16.18 -17.01 -17.75
N LEU A 810 15.45 -17.83 -18.52
CA LEU A 810 15.50 -19.29 -18.49
C LEU A 810 16.63 -19.87 -19.36
N LYS A 811 17.53 -19.03 -19.91
CA LYS A 811 18.69 -19.44 -20.72
C LYS A 811 18.30 -20.32 -21.91
N THR A 812 17.15 -20.03 -22.51
CA THR A 812 16.73 -20.64 -23.78
C THR A 812 17.66 -20.18 -24.90
N ASN A 813 17.84 -21.03 -25.91
CA ASN A 813 18.71 -20.72 -27.04
C ASN A 813 17.94 -20.14 -28.24
N SER A 814 18.66 -19.71 -29.27
CA SER A 814 18.06 -19.14 -30.48
C SER A 814 17.21 -20.14 -31.28
N GLN A 815 17.41 -21.45 -31.11
CA GLN A 815 16.56 -22.47 -31.76
C GLN A 815 15.17 -22.49 -31.14
N PHE A 816 15.06 -22.42 -29.81
CA PHE A 816 13.79 -22.33 -29.10
C PHE A 816 12.93 -21.15 -29.57
N GLU A 817 13.53 -19.96 -29.65
CA GLU A 817 12.84 -18.74 -30.09
C GLU A 817 12.24 -18.94 -31.49
N VAL A 818 13.06 -19.39 -32.45
CA VAL A 818 12.63 -19.60 -33.84
C VAL A 818 11.52 -20.64 -33.95
N GLU A 819 11.62 -21.76 -33.24
CA GLU A 819 10.58 -22.79 -33.24
C GLU A 819 9.26 -22.28 -32.65
N LEU A 820 9.32 -21.43 -31.61
CA LEU A 820 8.13 -20.80 -31.03
C LEU A 820 7.47 -19.82 -32.01
N TYR A 821 8.26 -18.96 -32.67
CA TYR A 821 7.73 -18.08 -33.72
C TYR A 821 7.07 -18.89 -34.84
N LEU A 822 7.74 -19.93 -35.34
CA LEU A 822 7.19 -20.79 -36.39
C LEU A 822 5.89 -21.46 -35.95
N HIS A 823 5.82 -21.93 -34.70
CA HIS A 823 4.61 -22.53 -34.14
C HIS A 823 3.44 -21.52 -34.12
N ILE A 824 3.67 -20.32 -33.60
CA ILE A 824 2.64 -19.29 -33.44
C ILE A 824 2.21 -18.72 -34.80
N CYS A 825 3.18 -18.29 -35.63
CA CYS A 825 2.91 -17.79 -36.97
C CYS A 825 2.28 -18.86 -37.87
N GLY A 826 2.59 -20.14 -37.66
CA GLY A 826 1.98 -21.27 -38.36
C GLY A 826 0.47 -21.35 -38.16
N PHE A 827 -0.01 -21.27 -36.91
CA PHE A 827 -1.46 -21.26 -36.67
C PHE A 827 -2.10 -19.92 -37.06
N ALA A 828 -1.43 -18.80 -36.80
CA ALA A 828 -1.94 -17.49 -37.18
C ALA A 828 -2.16 -17.37 -38.69
N ALA A 829 -1.20 -17.85 -39.50
CA ALA A 829 -1.33 -17.89 -40.95
C ALA A 829 -2.56 -18.68 -41.41
N ARG A 830 -2.86 -19.84 -40.79
CA ARG A 830 -4.06 -20.62 -41.11
C ARG A 830 -5.36 -19.86 -40.81
N GLU A 831 -5.43 -19.25 -39.64
CA GLU A 831 -6.61 -18.50 -39.20
C GLU A 831 -6.81 -17.23 -40.03
N PHE A 832 -5.74 -16.48 -40.30
CA PHE A 832 -5.77 -15.29 -41.15
C PHE A 832 -6.07 -15.60 -42.61
N GLN A 833 -5.56 -16.72 -43.16
CA GLN A 833 -5.95 -17.17 -44.49
C GLN A 833 -7.45 -17.53 -44.53
N THR A 834 -7.97 -18.16 -43.47
CA THR A 834 -9.40 -18.46 -43.34
C THR A 834 -10.23 -17.18 -43.30
N MET A 835 -9.80 -16.19 -42.52
CA MET A 835 -10.42 -14.86 -42.44
C MET A 835 -10.45 -14.19 -43.82
N HIS A 836 -9.32 -14.17 -44.54
CA HIS A 836 -9.26 -13.61 -45.90
C HIS A 836 -10.19 -14.34 -46.87
N ASN A 837 -10.18 -15.68 -46.86
CA ASN A 837 -11.06 -16.47 -47.73
C ASN A 837 -12.55 -16.20 -47.44
N GLN A 838 -12.93 -16.09 -46.17
CA GLN A 838 -14.31 -15.76 -45.78
C GLN A 838 -14.69 -14.34 -46.21
N PHE A 839 -13.80 -13.37 -46.06
CA PHE A 839 -14.01 -12.00 -46.53
C PHE A 839 -14.22 -11.94 -48.04
N VAL A 840 -13.39 -12.65 -48.80
CA VAL A 840 -13.50 -12.75 -50.27
C VAL A 840 -14.84 -13.36 -50.68
N ILE A 841 -15.29 -14.44 -50.03
CA ILE A 841 -16.58 -15.08 -50.32
C ILE A 841 -17.75 -14.15 -49.97
N ALA A 842 -17.68 -13.50 -48.80
CA ALA A 842 -18.76 -12.64 -48.30
C ALA A 842 -18.94 -11.38 -49.16
N ASN A 843 -17.85 -10.83 -49.70
CA ASN A 843 -17.85 -9.62 -50.51
C ASN A 843 -17.78 -9.90 -52.02
N ASP A 844 -17.87 -11.17 -52.44
CA ASP A 844 -17.85 -11.54 -53.85
C ASP A 844 -18.94 -10.76 -54.62
N PRO A 845 -18.58 -9.99 -55.68
CA PRO A 845 -19.50 -9.14 -56.40
C PRO A 845 -20.72 -9.88 -56.95
N ARG A 846 -20.57 -11.15 -57.34
CA ARG A 846 -21.66 -11.97 -57.88
C ARG A 846 -22.61 -12.41 -56.77
N ASN A 847 -22.08 -12.90 -55.65
CA ASN A 847 -22.90 -13.29 -54.50
C ASN A 847 -23.67 -12.10 -53.89
N GLN A 848 -23.04 -10.93 -53.80
CA GLN A 848 -23.68 -9.70 -53.32
C GLN A 848 -24.81 -9.25 -54.26
N LEU A 849 -24.57 -9.32 -55.57
CA LEU A 849 -25.57 -8.96 -56.56
C LEU A 849 -26.76 -9.94 -56.55
N GLU A 850 -26.53 -11.25 -56.47
CA GLU A 850 -27.59 -12.25 -56.33
C GLU A 850 -28.44 -12.07 -55.05
N LYS A 851 -27.86 -11.64 -53.93
CA LYS A 851 -28.64 -11.29 -52.72
C LYS A 851 -29.62 -10.13 -52.95
N SER A 852 -29.30 -9.21 -53.86
CA SER A 852 -30.15 -8.05 -54.17
C SER A 852 -31.27 -8.34 -55.18
N LYS A 853 -31.23 -9.50 -55.85
CA LYS A 853 -32.17 -9.91 -56.90
C LYS A 853 -33.65 -9.86 -56.50
N PRO A 854 -34.08 -10.38 -55.33
CA PRO A 854 -35.49 -10.35 -54.95
C PRO A 854 -36.02 -8.91 -54.82
N GLN A 855 -35.16 -7.99 -54.35
CA GLN A 855 -35.52 -6.58 -54.21
C GLN A 855 -35.69 -5.91 -55.57
N TYR A 856 -34.72 -6.06 -56.49
CA TYR A 856 -34.83 -5.51 -57.84
C TYR A 856 -36.05 -6.07 -58.59
N CYS A 857 -36.40 -7.35 -58.38
CA CYS A 857 -37.60 -7.94 -58.94
C CYS A 857 -38.88 -7.31 -58.37
N SER A 858 -38.94 -7.11 -57.05
CA SER A 858 -40.08 -6.45 -56.40
C SER A 858 -40.24 -5.00 -56.87
N ASP A 859 -39.14 -4.25 -56.93
CA ASP A 859 -39.15 -2.85 -57.36
C ASP A 859 -39.57 -2.74 -58.83
N PHE A 860 -39.11 -3.64 -59.70
CA PHE A 860 -39.54 -3.71 -61.10
C PHE A 860 -41.06 -3.94 -61.24
N ILE A 861 -41.62 -4.90 -60.51
CA ILE A 861 -43.06 -5.20 -60.55
C ILE A 861 -43.88 -4.01 -60.03
N ASP A 862 -43.47 -3.42 -58.91
CA ASP A 862 -44.19 -2.30 -58.30
C ASP A 862 -44.13 -1.03 -59.17
N LEU A 863 -42.98 -0.73 -59.79
CA LEU A 863 -42.83 0.36 -60.75
C LEU A 863 -43.66 0.13 -62.01
N TYR A 864 -43.76 -1.10 -62.51
CA TYR A 864 -44.60 -1.43 -63.67
C TYR A 864 -46.09 -1.22 -63.36
N ARG A 865 -46.53 -1.58 -62.15
CA ARG A 865 -47.91 -1.39 -61.65
C ARG A 865 -48.23 0.05 -61.25
N LYS A 866 -47.29 1.00 -61.36
CA LYS A 866 -47.43 2.41 -60.94
C LYS A 866 -47.87 2.59 -59.48
N LYS A 867 -47.47 1.70 -58.57
CA LYS A 867 -47.74 1.87 -57.14
C LYS A 867 -46.89 3.02 -56.61
N ASP A 868 -47.44 3.88 -55.76
CA ASP A 868 -46.66 4.93 -55.07
C ASP A 868 -45.53 4.29 -54.26
N GLN A 869 -44.29 4.70 -54.57
CA GLN A 869 -43.07 4.18 -53.98
C GLN A 869 -42.54 5.08 -52.86
N THR A 870 -43.05 6.30 -52.68
CA THR A 870 -42.51 7.27 -51.71
C THR A 870 -42.56 6.72 -50.28
N SER A 871 -43.73 6.24 -49.85
CA SER A 871 -43.94 5.60 -48.55
C SER A 871 -43.10 4.31 -48.38
N LYS A 872 -43.11 3.41 -49.39
CA LYS A 872 -42.32 2.16 -49.36
C LYS A 872 -40.82 2.44 -49.21
N LYS A 873 -40.27 3.39 -49.97
CA LYS A 873 -38.85 3.75 -49.94
C LYS A 873 -38.45 4.49 -48.67
N ALA A 874 -39.32 5.34 -48.12
CA ALA A 874 -39.10 5.96 -46.81
C ALA A 874 -39.04 4.91 -45.69
N ARG A 875 -39.91 3.90 -45.75
CA ARG A 875 -39.86 2.73 -44.86
C ARG A 875 -38.59 1.91 -45.04
N GLU A 876 -38.20 1.59 -46.29
CA GLU A 876 -36.98 0.84 -46.59
C GLU A 876 -35.71 1.56 -46.12
N PHE A 877 -35.59 2.88 -46.34
CA PHE A 877 -34.47 3.67 -45.81
C PHE A 877 -34.43 3.65 -44.28
N THR A 878 -35.59 3.74 -43.63
CA THR A 878 -35.67 3.67 -42.17
C THR A 878 -35.26 2.27 -41.65
N GLU A 879 -35.80 1.20 -42.23
CA GLU A 879 -35.60 -0.18 -41.78
C GLU A 879 -34.22 -0.76 -42.14
N ARG A 880 -33.69 -0.45 -43.33
CA ARG A 880 -32.49 -1.07 -43.86
C ARG A 880 -31.24 -0.20 -43.80
N CYS A 881 -31.39 1.12 -43.66
CA CYS A 881 -30.26 2.05 -43.60
C CYS A 881 -30.12 2.70 -42.22
N LEU A 882 -31.15 3.40 -41.74
CA LEU A 882 -31.09 4.13 -40.46
C LEU A 882 -31.05 3.21 -39.25
N LYS A 883 -31.96 2.21 -39.16
CA LYS A 883 -32.02 1.26 -38.03
C LYS A 883 -30.67 0.55 -37.79
N PRO A 884 -30.03 -0.07 -38.80
CA PRO A 884 -28.73 -0.73 -38.61
C PRO A 884 -27.61 0.25 -38.24
N ALA A 885 -27.57 1.42 -38.88
CA ALA A 885 -26.56 2.44 -38.61
C ALA A 885 -26.64 2.96 -37.16
N VAL A 886 -27.85 3.21 -36.65
CA VAL A 886 -28.06 3.67 -35.28
C VAL A 886 -27.70 2.55 -34.28
N ARG A 887 -28.03 1.29 -34.59
CA ARG A 887 -27.64 0.16 -33.76
C ARG A 887 -26.12 0.02 -33.68
N GLU A 888 -25.40 0.16 -34.79
CA GLU A 888 -23.94 0.13 -34.80
C GLU A 888 -23.33 1.31 -34.01
N HIS A 889 -23.87 2.53 -34.18
CA HIS A 889 -23.46 3.71 -33.43
C HIS A 889 -23.61 3.51 -31.91
N ILE A 890 -24.76 2.97 -31.47
CA ILE A 890 -24.99 2.64 -30.06
C ILE A 890 -23.96 1.60 -29.60
N ASN A 891 -23.81 0.48 -30.31
CA ASN A 891 -22.92 -0.60 -29.90
C ASN A 891 -21.44 -0.17 -29.79
N LYS A 892 -20.96 0.73 -30.66
CA LYS A 892 -19.58 1.26 -30.59
C LYS A 892 -19.32 2.07 -29.32
N ALA A 893 -20.30 2.87 -28.87
CA ALA A 893 -20.17 3.72 -27.68
C ALA A 893 -20.53 2.98 -26.38
N LEU A 894 -21.42 1.99 -26.46
CA LEU A 894 -22.02 1.34 -25.29
C LEU A 894 -20.97 0.67 -24.39
N GLY A 895 -19.88 0.16 -24.96
CA GLY A 895 -18.79 -0.44 -24.19
C GLY A 895 -18.12 0.55 -23.22
N LEU A 896 -17.92 1.79 -23.66
CA LEU A 896 -17.35 2.87 -22.85
C LEU A 896 -18.38 3.41 -21.85
N ASP A 897 -19.64 3.56 -22.26
CA ASP A 897 -20.71 4.02 -21.39
C ASP A 897 -20.92 3.08 -20.19
N ILE A 898 -20.84 1.76 -20.42
CA ILE A 898 -20.92 0.77 -19.34
C ILE A 898 -19.73 0.92 -18.40
N ALA A 899 -18.50 1.09 -18.91
CA ALA A 899 -17.33 1.30 -18.06
C ALA A 899 -17.44 2.58 -17.21
N ASP A 900 -17.99 3.66 -17.78
CA ASP A 900 -18.22 4.93 -17.09
C ASP A 900 -19.30 4.81 -16.00
N GLU A 901 -20.39 4.10 -16.28
CA GLU A 901 -21.47 3.82 -15.32
C GLU A 901 -20.95 3.00 -14.13
N MET A 902 -20.12 1.98 -14.37
CA MET A 902 -19.52 1.20 -13.29
C MET A 902 -18.63 2.06 -12.38
N GLN A 903 -18.03 3.13 -12.92
CA GLN A 903 -17.16 4.04 -12.16
C GLN A 903 -17.89 5.19 -11.46
N THR A 904 -19.02 5.64 -11.98
CA THR A 904 -19.72 6.86 -11.50
C THR A 904 -21.09 6.58 -10.90
N GLY A 905 -21.68 5.41 -11.19
CA GLY A 905 -23.00 5.00 -10.74
C GLY A 905 -23.06 4.50 -9.29
N ALA A 906 -24.20 3.92 -8.91
CA ALA A 906 -24.48 3.48 -7.54
C ALA A 906 -23.55 2.35 -7.01
N GLY A 907 -22.77 1.70 -7.89
CA GLY A 907 -21.75 0.70 -7.56
C GLY A 907 -20.30 1.21 -7.61
N SER A 908 -20.10 2.51 -7.85
CA SER A 908 -18.80 3.16 -8.08
C SER A 908 -17.77 2.93 -6.97
N VAL A 909 -18.21 2.71 -5.73
CA VAL A 909 -17.30 2.49 -4.59
C VAL A 909 -16.35 1.32 -4.85
N LYS A 910 -16.81 0.22 -5.48
CA LYS A 910 -15.99 -0.94 -5.86
C LYS A 910 -14.86 -0.60 -6.85
N TYR A 911 -15.04 0.44 -7.66
CA TYR A 911 -14.12 0.83 -8.73
C TYR A 911 -13.46 2.18 -8.46
N SER A 912 -13.71 2.77 -7.28
CA SER A 912 -13.28 4.12 -6.91
C SER A 912 -11.79 4.22 -6.64
N THR A 913 -11.22 3.19 -6.00
CA THR A 913 -9.80 3.08 -5.70
C THR A 913 -9.34 1.65 -5.91
N ARG A 914 -8.06 1.50 -6.22
CA ARG A 914 -7.43 0.19 -6.42
C ARG A 914 -7.48 -0.69 -5.17
N SER A 915 -7.26 -0.09 -4.01
CA SER A 915 -7.32 -0.78 -2.71
C SER A 915 -8.71 -1.35 -2.44
N TYR A 916 -9.77 -0.58 -2.70
CA TYR A 916 -11.14 -1.05 -2.50
C TYR A 916 -11.56 -2.11 -3.53
N PHE A 917 -11.05 -2.02 -4.76
CA PHE A 917 -11.22 -3.03 -5.79
C PHE A 917 -10.58 -4.37 -5.37
N GLN A 918 -9.32 -4.34 -4.91
CA GLN A 918 -8.64 -5.53 -4.39
C GLN A 918 -9.36 -6.12 -3.16
N HIS A 919 -9.81 -5.28 -2.22
CA HIS A 919 -10.63 -5.70 -1.08
C HIS A 919 -11.87 -6.48 -1.51
N SER A 920 -12.62 -5.93 -2.46
CA SER A 920 -13.87 -6.52 -2.94
C SER A 920 -13.65 -7.91 -3.54
N MET A 921 -12.58 -8.08 -4.34
CA MET A 921 -12.21 -9.36 -4.92
C MET A 921 -11.80 -10.39 -3.86
N LEU A 922 -10.95 -9.99 -2.90
CA LEU A 922 -10.48 -10.89 -1.85
C LEU A 922 -11.61 -11.31 -0.91
N LYS A 923 -12.55 -10.40 -0.62
CA LYS A 923 -13.76 -10.72 0.13
C LYS A 923 -14.62 -11.76 -0.59
N GLU A 924 -14.87 -11.59 -1.89
CA GLU A 924 -15.66 -12.54 -2.67
C GLU A 924 -14.98 -13.92 -2.75
N LEU A 925 -13.67 -13.95 -3.01
CA LEU A 925 -12.89 -15.20 -2.99
C LEU A 925 -12.99 -15.93 -1.64
N LEU A 926 -12.97 -15.18 -0.53
CA LEU A 926 -13.19 -15.76 0.81
C LEU A 926 -14.58 -16.36 0.95
N GLU A 927 -15.60 -15.61 0.53
CA GLU A 927 -17.01 -15.99 0.65
C GLU A 927 -17.30 -17.27 -0.13
N GLU A 928 -16.85 -17.34 -1.38
CA GLU A 928 -17.01 -18.49 -2.27
C GLU A 928 -16.17 -19.70 -1.85
N ASN A 929 -14.98 -19.47 -1.27
CA ASN A 929 -14.09 -20.51 -0.75
C ASN A 929 -13.77 -21.61 -1.81
N ASP A 930 -13.48 -21.20 -3.04
CA ASP A 930 -13.17 -22.08 -4.19
C ASP A 930 -11.67 -22.04 -4.55
N PHE A 931 -10.99 -23.18 -4.40
CA PHE A 931 -9.57 -23.36 -4.69
C PHE A 931 -9.18 -22.98 -6.14
N ILE A 932 -9.98 -23.36 -7.13
CA ILE A 932 -9.64 -23.14 -8.55
C ILE A 932 -9.62 -21.63 -8.87
N LYS A 933 -10.51 -20.87 -8.22
CA LYS A 933 -10.52 -19.41 -8.35
C LYS A 933 -9.29 -18.77 -7.72
N TYR A 934 -8.82 -19.28 -6.58
CA TYR A 934 -7.54 -18.83 -6.00
C TYR A 934 -6.36 -19.09 -6.94
N VAL A 935 -6.22 -20.30 -7.48
CA VAL A 935 -5.14 -20.65 -8.42
C VAL A 935 -5.17 -19.74 -9.64
N SER A 936 -6.36 -19.49 -10.19
CA SER A 936 -6.53 -18.57 -11.33
C SER A 936 -6.17 -17.12 -10.96
N PHE A 937 -6.60 -16.62 -9.80
CA PHE A 937 -6.26 -15.28 -9.31
C PHE A 937 -4.75 -15.09 -9.11
N ILE A 938 -4.06 -16.14 -8.66
CA ILE A 938 -2.62 -16.10 -8.39
C ILE A 938 -1.78 -16.24 -9.66
N GLY A 939 -2.09 -17.26 -10.47
CA GLY A 939 -1.27 -17.67 -11.61
C GLY A 939 -1.61 -16.95 -12.92
N ASP A 940 -2.86 -16.47 -13.06
CA ASP A 940 -3.39 -15.80 -14.24
C ASP A 940 -4.24 -14.58 -13.85
N TYR A 941 -3.57 -13.65 -13.14
CA TYR A 941 -4.20 -12.50 -12.52
C TYR A 941 -4.97 -11.62 -13.52
N GLU A 942 -4.41 -11.40 -14.71
CA GLU A 942 -5.05 -10.58 -15.74
C GLU A 942 -6.39 -11.17 -16.22
N ASP A 943 -6.39 -12.43 -16.66
CA ASP A 943 -7.60 -13.08 -17.16
C ASP A 943 -8.61 -13.34 -16.04
N PHE A 944 -8.15 -13.58 -14.81
CA PHE A 944 -9.03 -13.68 -13.65
C PHE A 944 -9.76 -12.35 -13.39
N VAL A 945 -9.01 -11.24 -13.28
CA VAL A 945 -9.58 -9.92 -12.99
C VAL A 945 -10.54 -9.50 -14.11
N LYS A 946 -10.17 -9.69 -15.38
CA LYS A 946 -11.06 -9.38 -16.52
C LYS A 946 -12.38 -10.17 -16.46
N ARG A 947 -12.33 -11.46 -16.15
CA ARG A 947 -13.54 -12.29 -15.96
C ARG A 947 -14.35 -11.85 -14.76
N TRP A 948 -13.70 -11.51 -13.66
CA TRP A 948 -14.35 -11.01 -12.46
C TRP A 948 -15.09 -9.70 -12.72
N ILE A 949 -14.43 -8.73 -13.36
CA ILE A 949 -15.03 -7.46 -13.78
C ILE A 949 -16.23 -7.74 -14.69
N LEU A 950 -16.09 -8.63 -15.69
CA LEU A 950 -17.20 -8.97 -16.58
C LEU A 950 -18.41 -9.52 -15.81
N ASN A 951 -18.20 -10.39 -14.81
CA ASN A 951 -19.27 -10.91 -13.97
C ASN A 951 -19.95 -9.80 -13.14
N CYS A 952 -19.18 -8.90 -12.54
CA CYS A 952 -19.74 -7.76 -11.81
C CYS A 952 -20.55 -6.83 -12.71
N ILE A 953 -20.11 -6.62 -13.96
CA ILE A 953 -20.87 -5.86 -14.96
C ILE A 953 -22.19 -6.57 -15.25
N ILE A 954 -22.15 -7.88 -15.53
CA ILE A 954 -23.36 -8.66 -15.80
C ILE A 954 -24.32 -8.57 -14.61
N GLU A 955 -23.83 -8.72 -13.38
CA GLU A 955 -24.64 -8.63 -12.16
C GLU A 955 -25.27 -7.24 -12.00
N HIS A 956 -24.49 -6.17 -12.18
CA HIS A 956 -24.98 -4.79 -12.08
C HIS A 956 -26.04 -4.50 -13.14
N LEU A 957 -25.79 -4.87 -14.40
CA LEU A 957 -26.74 -4.68 -15.51
C LEU A 957 -27.98 -5.58 -15.39
N SER A 958 -27.89 -6.71 -14.69
CA SER A 958 -29.02 -7.62 -14.45
C SER A 958 -29.99 -7.13 -13.37
N LYS A 959 -29.51 -6.33 -12.41
CA LYS A 959 -30.30 -5.86 -11.25
C LYS A 959 -31.22 -4.67 -11.55
N GLY A 960 -31.20 -4.11 -12.75
CA GLY A 960 -32.00 -2.94 -13.10
C GLY A 960 -32.16 -2.71 -14.61
N ASN A 961 -32.64 -1.51 -14.98
CA ASN A 961 -32.82 -1.11 -16.38
C ASN A 961 -31.62 -0.31 -16.93
N THR A 962 -30.48 -0.31 -16.23
CA THR A 962 -29.30 0.51 -16.53
C THR A 962 -28.83 0.39 -17.98
N LEU A 963 -28.71 -0.85 -18.49
CA LEU A 963 -28.32 -1.09 -19.89
C LEU A 963 -29.29 -0.43 -20.87
N SER A 964 -30.59 -0.58 -20.63
CA SER A 964 -31.65 0.05 -21.43
C SER A 964 -31.60 1.57 -21.30
N GLU A 965 -31.27 2.13 -20.14
CA GLU A 965 -31.16 3.57 -19.91
C GLU A 965 -29.97 4.19 -20.66
N LEU A 966 -28.81 3.53 -20.64
CA LEU A 966 -27.65 3.94 -21.44
C LEU A 966 -27.97 3.91 -22.94
N GLN A 967 -28.60 2.83 -23.41
CA GLN A 967 -29.07 2.71 -24.79
C GLN A 967 -30.10 3.80 -25.15
N LYS A 968 -31.07 4.08 -24.26
CA LYS A 968 -32.05 5.16 -24.41
C LYS A 968 -31.39 6.52 -24.55
N LYS A 969 -30.37 6.81 -23.73
CA LYS A 969 -29.63 8.09 -23.74
C LYS A 969 -28.93 8.29 -25.09
N ARG A 970 -28.21 7.26 -25.58
CA ARG A 970 -27.52 7.32 -26.88
C ARG A 970 -28.51 7.38 -28.04
N PHE A 971 -29.54 6.53 -28.03
CA PHE A 971 -30.62 6.54 -29.02
C PHE A 971 -31.27 7.92 -29.12
N LYS A 972 -31.73 8.50 -28.00
CA LYS A 972 -32.36 9.83 -27.99
C LYS A 972 -31.43 10.92 -28.51
N THR A 973 -30.13 10.83 -28.24
CA THR A 973 -29.12 11.80 -28.70
C THR A 973 -28.93 11.74 -30.21
N ILE A 974 -28.73 10.54 -30.78
CA ILE A 974 -28.51 10.40 -32.22
C ILE A 974 -29.79 10.65 -33.02
N THR A 975 -30.95 10.21 -32.54
CA THR A 975 -32.21 10.42 -33.28
C THR A 975 -32.63 11.89 -33.32
N LYS A 976 -32.32 12.67 -32.28
CA LYS A 976 -32.44 14.13 -32.33
C LYS A 976 -31.57 14.76 -33.43
N LYS A 977 -30.33 14.29 -33.59
CA LYS A 977 -29.45 14.76 -34.67
C LYS A 977 -30.01 14.38 -36.05
N ILE A 978 -30.55 13.17 -36.21
CA ILE A 978 -31.21 12.72 -37.45
C ILE A 978 -32.43 13.58 -37.77
N GLN A 979 -33.34 13.79 -36.81
CA GLN A 979 -34.51 14.65 -36.99
C GLN A 979 -34.11 16.08 -37.37
N ALA A 980 -33.09 16.65 -36.70
CA ALA A 980 -32.56 17.97 -37.03
C ALA A 980 -31.96 18.05 -38.44
N ALA A 981 -31.27 16.99 -38.89
CA ALA A 981 -30.73 16.93 -40.25
C ALA A 981 -31.83 16.87 -41.32
N VAL A 982 -32.89 16.09 -41.08
CA VAL A 982 -34.06 15.99 -41.96
C VAL A 982 -34.81 17.32 -42.03
N GLU A 983 -35.09 17.96 -40.88
CA GLU A 983 -35.77 19.26 -40.82
C GLU A 983 -34.97 20.40 -41.48
N LYS A 984 -33.64 20.43 -41.28
CA LYS A 984 -32.76 21.42 -41.90
C LYS A 984 -32.81 21.38 -43.43
N LYS A 985 -33.06 20.22 -44.03
CA LYS A 985 -33.13 20.05 -45.50
C LYS A 985 -34.55 20.12 -46.06
N LYS A 986 -35.57 19.86 -45.24
CA LYS A 986 -36.99 20.07 -45.58
C LYS A 986 -37.31 21.50 -46.02
N THR A 987 -36.59 22.50 -45.50
CA THR A 987 -36.77 23.93 -45.82
C THR A 987 -35.99 24.41 -47.05
N SER A 988 -35.17 23.55 -47.68
CA SER A 988 -34.33 23.91 -48.82
C SER A 988 -35.08 23.76 -50.16
N ARG A 989 -35.43 24.87 -50.81
CA ARG A 989 -36.23 24.93 -52.06
C ARG A 989 -35.56 24.38 -53.34
N ASN A 990 -34.32 23.89 -53.26
CA ASN A 990 -33.50 23.57 -54.44
C ASN A 990 -33.28 22.07 -54.71
N ILE A 991 -33.86 21.16 -53.92
CA ILE A 991 -33.63 19.72 -54.04
C ILE A 991 -34.67 19.12 -55.01
N LYS A 992 -34.22 18.47 -56.09
CA LYS A 992 -35.11 17.99 -57.16
C LYS A 992 -35.42 16.50 -57.12
N THR A 993 -34.61 15.70 -56.40
CA THR A 993 -34.75 14.23 -56.37
C THR A 993 -34.62 13.68 -54.94
N ILE A 994 -35.21 12.51 -54.69
CA ILE A 994 -35.08 11.81 -53.40
C ILE A 994 -33.61 11.42 -53.13
N SER A 995 -32.84 11.05 -54.16
CA SER A 995 -31.42 10.72 -54.00
C SER A 995 -30.62 11.93 -53.51
N GLU A 996 -30.82 13.10 -54.12
CA GLU A 996 -30.16 14.35 -53.71
C GLU A 996 -30.55 14.78 -52.29
N PHE A 997 -31.80 14.52 -51.89
CA PHE A 997 -32.24 14.72 -50.51
C PHE A 997 -31.49 13.81 -49.53
N LEU A 998 -31.43 12.51 -49.81
CA LEU A 998 -30.76 11.53 -48.96
C LEU A 998 -29.26 11.78 -48.83
N ASP A 999 -28.58 12.11 -49.93
CA ASP A 999 -27.15 12.46 -49.92
C ASP A 999 -26.86 13.69 -49.06
N ASN A 1000 -27.75 14.70 -49.11
CA ASN A 1000 -27.66 15.90 -48.28
C ASN A 1000 -27.85 15.59 -46.78
N VAL A 1001 -28.82 14.74 -46.43
CA VAL A 1001 -29.04 14.31 -45.03
C VAL A 1001 -27.84 13.50 -44.53
N CYS A 1002 -27.35 12.55 -45.32
CA CYS A 1002 -26.17 11.74 -44.98
C CYS A 1002 -24.91 12.60 -44.85
N SER A 1003 -24.76 13.65 -45.67
CA SER A 1003 -23.65 14.59 -45.58
C SER A 1003 -23.64 15.39 -44.27
N ILE A 1004 -24.80 15.86 -43.79
CA ILE A 1004 -24.90 16.52 -42.48
C ILE A 1004 -24.48 15.58 -41.35
N LEU A 1005 -24.90 14.31 -41.44
CA LEU A 1005 -24.66 13.28 -40.42
C LEU A 1005 -23.29 12.60 -40.53
N SER A 1006 -22.45 13.01 -41.49
CA SER A 1006 -21.18 12.35 -41.84
C SER A 1006 -20.14 12.30 -40.72
N ARG A 1007 -20.27 13.14 -39.69
CA ARG A 1007 -19.41 13.11 -38.49
C ARG A 1007 -20.02 12.32 -37.32
N ASP A 1008 -21.30 11.98 -37.40
CA ASP A 1008 -22.07 11.41 -36.29
C ASP A 1008 -22.37 9.92 -36.49
N ILE A 1009 -22.62 9.48 -37.73
CA ILE A 1009 -23.10 8.13 -38.04
C ILE A 1009 -22.74 7.72 -39.48
N VAL A 1010 -22.54 6.43 -39.70
CA VAL A 1010 -22.28 5.86 -41.03
C VAL A 1010 -23.58 5.30 -41.58
N ILE A 1011 -24.12 5.90 -42.65
CA ILE A 1011 -25.39 5.47 -43.27
C ILE A 1011 -25.09 4.96 -44.67
N SER A 1012 -25.36 3.67 -44.91
CA SER A 1012 -25.25 3.07 -46.25
C SER A 1012 -26.56 3.19 -47.00
N THR A 1013 -26.59 3.94 -48.11
CA THR A 1013 -27.74 4.02 -49.04
C THR A 1013 -27.73 2.90 -50.09
N LYS A 1014 -26.76 1.99 -50.04
CA LYS A 1014 -26.51 0.98 -51.08
C LYS A 1014 -27.65 -0.03 -51.21
N ASP A 1015 -28.33 -0.32 -50.11
CA ASP A 1015 -29.38 -1.33 -49.97
C ASP A 1015 -30.79 -0.87 -50.40
N LEU A 1016 -30.92 0.36 -50.94
CA LEU A 1016 -32.21 0.97 -51.27
C LEU A 1016 -32.84 0.59 -52.63
N GLY A 1017 -32.20 -0.27 -53.42
CA GLY A 1017 -32.71 -0.64 -54.75
C GLY A 1017 -32.92 0.56 -55.68
N LEU A 1018 -33.91 0.49 -56.57
CA LEU A 1018 -34.25 1.56 -57.52
C LEU A 1018 -35.01 2.70 -56.83
N ILE A 1019 -34.55 3.94 -57.01
CA ILE A 1019 -35.25 5.16 -56.58
C ILE A 1019 -35.99 5.75 -57.79
N PRO A 1020 -37.31 6.00 -57.72
CA PRO A 1020 -38.04 6.59 -58.85
C PRO A 1020 -37.67 8.08 -59.03
N ASP A 1021 -37.34 8.48 -60.27
CA ASP A 1021 -37.02 9.88 -60.63
C ASP A 1021 -38.22 10.83 -60.57
N ASN A 1022 -39.45 10.32 -60.53
CA ASN A 1022 -40.69 11.09 -60.66
C ASN A 1022 -41.45 11.29 -59.33
N ALA A 1023 -40.83 11.00 -58.20
CA ALA A 1023 -41.48 10.98 -56.89
C ALA A 1023 -41.36 12.33 -56.14
N SER A 1024 -42.41 12.77 -55.44
CA SER A 1024 -42.38 14.01 -54.65
C SER A 1024 -41.42 13.90 -53.46
N VAL A 1025 -40.48 14.85 -53.37
CA VAL A 1025 -39.54 14.97 -52.24
C VAL A 1025 -40.28 15.39 -50.97
N GLU A 1026 -41.34 16.21 -51.09
CA GLU A 1026 -42.16 16.63 -49.95
C GLU A 1026 -42.93 15.44 -49.33
N GLU A 1027 -43.58 14.61 -50.16
CA GLU A 1027 -44.31 13.42 -49.71
C GLU A 1027 -43.35 12.39 -49.09
N PHE A 1028 -42.19 12.14 -49.73
CA PHE A 1028 -41.15 11.28 -49.17
C PHE A 1028 -40.67 11.78 -47.80
N THR A 1029 -40.44 13.09 -47.66
CA THR A 1029 -39.97 13.69 -46.40
C THR A 1029 -41.01 13.53 -45.29
N ALA A 1030 -42.30 13.74 -45.60
CA ALA A 1030 -43.38 13.55 -44.64
C ALA A 1030 -43.51 12.08 -44.19
N HIS A 1031 -43.44 11.13 -45.12
CA HIS A 1031 -43.44 9.71 -44.80
C HIS A 1031 -42.20 9.28 -44.01
N LEU A 1032 -41.01 9.80 -44.34
CA LEU A 1032 -39.79 9.53 -43.59
C LEU A 1032 -39.87 10.03 -42.15
N GLN A 1033 -40.42 11.24 -41.94
CA GLN A 1033 -40.67 11.75 -40.59
C GLN A 1033 -41.64 10.87 -39.81
N TYR A 1034 -42.74 10.46 -40.44
CA TYR A 1034 -43.69 9.53 -39.82
C TYR A 1034 -43.02 8.22 -39.40
N TYR A 1035 -42.23 7.59 -40.27
CA TYR A 1035 -41.55 6.32 -39.94
C TYR A 1035 -40.44 6.48 -38.89
N ILE A 1036 -39.73 7.62 -38.88
CA ILE A 1036 -38.76 7.92 -37.81
C ILE A 1036 -39.49 8.10 -36.48
N ASP A 1037 -40.58 8.86 -36.44
CA ASP A 1037 -41.35 9.10 -35.21
C ASP A 1037 -42.05 7.84 -34.69
N ASP A 1038 -42.60 7.02 -35.60
CA ASP A 1038 -43.18 5.72 -35.27
C ASP A 1038 -42.11 4.77 -34.73
N TRP A 1039 -40.94 4.71 -35.39
CA TRP A 1039 -39.81 3.95 -34.89
C TRP A 1039 -39.32 4.44 -33.53
N MET A 1040 -39.31 5.75 -33.27
CA MET A 1040 -38.95 6.29 -31.96
C MET A 1040 -39.92 5.87 -30.86
N LYS A 1041 -41.22 5.74 -31.18
CA LYS A 1041 -42.24 5.25 -30.24
C LYS A 1041 -42.16 3.74 -30.02
N ALA A 1042 -41.84 2.99 -31.08
CA ALA A 1042 -41.79 1.53 -31.11
C ALA A 1042 -40.37 0.96 -30.94
N PHE A 1043 -39.36 1.78 -30.59
CA PHE A 1043 -37.99 1.29 -30.44
C PHE A 1043 -37.90 0.32 -29.26
N GLU A 1044 -37.84 -0.97 -29.59
CA GLU A 1044 -37.53 -2.00 -28.62
C GLU A 1044 -36.04 -1.93 -28.29
N PHE A 1045 -35.74 -1.41 -27.11
CA PHE A 1045 -34.44 -1.61 -26.46
C PHE A 1045 -34.21 -3.11 -26.31
N PHE A 1046 -32.95 -3.54 -26.41
CA PHE A 1046 -32.60 -4.95 -26.31
C PHE A 1046 -33.26 -5.55 -25.05
N GLN A 1047 -34.34 -6.32 -25.24
CA GLN A 1047 -35.05 -6.91 -24.12
C GLN A 1047 -34.35 -8.18 -23.72
N ARG A 1048 -33.83 -8.21 -22.48
CA ARG A 1048 -33.52 -9.40 -21.67
C ARG A 1048 -32.93 -10.59 -22.44
N GLY A 1049 -31.99 -10.33 -23.35
CA GLY A 1049 -31.11 -11.35 -23.89
C GLY A 1049 -30.09 -11.79 -22.84
N ASN A 1050 -29.27 -12.79 -23.19
CA ASN A 1050 -28.10 -13.12 -22.38
C ASN A 1050 -27.11 -11.94 -22.45
N ILE A 1051 -27.08 -11.09 -21.40
CA ILE A 1051 -26.20 -9.92 -21.29
C ILE A 1051 -24.74 -10.29 -21.62
N ALA A 1052 -24.29 -11.50 -21.26
CA ALA A 1052 -22.94 -11.96 -21.56
C ALA A 1052 -22.68 -12.08 -23.07
N GLU A 1053 -23.65 -12.52 -23.87
CA GLU A 1053 -23.53 -12.57 -25.34
C GLU A 1053 -23.53 -11.17 -25.95
N GLU A 1054 -24.35 -10.26 -25.42
CA GLU A 1054 -24.36 -8.87 -25.86
C GLU A 1054 -23.01 -8.19 -25.62
N LEU A 1055 -22.44 -8.33 -24.42
CA LEU A 1055 -21.10 -7.82 -24.09
C LEU A 1055 -20.00 -8.45 -24.98
N LYS A 1056 -20.12 -9.73 -25.31
CA LYS A 1056 -19.24 -10.40 -26.29
C LYS A 1056 -19.39 -9.87 -27.71
N SER A 1057 -20.53 -9.25 -28.06
CA SER A 1057 -20.74 -8.63 -29.38
C SER A 1057 -20.24 -7.19 -29.47
N LEU A 1058 -19.98 -6.51 -28.35
CA LEU A 1058 -19.54 -5.11 -28.35
C LEU A 1058 -18.12 -4.95 -28.96
N PRO A 1059 -17.87 -3.91 -29.78
CA PRO A 1059 -16.53 -3.66 -30.33
C PRO A 1059 -15.49 -3.30 -29.26
N VAL A 1060 -15.89 -2.50 -28.27
CA VAL A 1060 -15.08 -2.16 -27.10
C VAL A 1060 -15.57 -3.00 -25.93
N LYS A 1061 -14.65 -3.73 -25.30
CA LYS A 1061 -14.94 -4.58 -24.14
C LYS A 1061 -14.86 -3.76 -22.85
N PRO A 1062 -15.97 -3.55 -22.13
CA PRO A 1062 -15.96 -2.77 -20.90
C PRO A 1062 -14.97 -3.29 -19.85
N GLN A 1063 -14.83 -4.61 -19.75
CA GLN A 1063 -13.94 -5.25 -18.77
C GLN A 1063 -12.46 -4.98 -19.05
N ASP A 1064 -12.07 -4.83 -20.32
CA ASP A 1064 -10.68 -4.54 -20.68
C ASP A 1064 -10.35 -3.08 -20.35
N VAL A 1065 -11.29 -2.16 -20.61
CA VAL A 1065 -11.16 -0.74 -20.25
C VAL A 1065 -11.04 -0.55 -18.74
N LEU A 1066 -11.88 -1.22 -17.95
CA LEU A 1066 -11.81 -1.17 -16.49
C LEU A 1066 -10.54 -1.84 -15.95
N PHE A 1067 -10.13 -2.96 -16.55
CA PHE A 1067 -8.91 -3.66 -16.17
C PHE A 1067 -7.67 -2.77 -16.34
N GLU A 1068 -7.48 -2.16 -17.51
CA GLU A 1068 -6.33 -1.28 -17.78
C GLU A 1068 -6.21 -0.13 -16.78
N LYS A 1069 -7.35 0.35 -16.25
CA LYS A 1069 -7.39 1.42 -15.25
C LYS A 1069 -7.09 0.94 -13.82
N LEU A 1070 -7.59 -0.24 -13.43
CA LEU A 1070 -7.57 -0.69 -12.02
C LEU A 1070 -6.32 -1.51 -11.66
N ILE A 1071 -5.58 -2.00 -12.65
CA ILE A 1071 -4.47 -2.92 -12.45
C ILE A 1071 -3.15 -2.21 -12.06
N GLY A 1072 -3.05 -0.89 -12.24
CA GLY A 1072 -1.81 -0.12 -12.03
C GLY A 1072 -0.71 -0.52 -13.02
N CYS A 1073 0.54 -0.60 -12.57
CA CYS A 1073 1.68 -1.00 -13.42
C CYS A 1073 1.71 -2.49 -13.80
N GLY A 1074 0.80 -3.32 -13.24
CA GLY A 1074 0.70 -4.75 -13.53
C GLY A 1074 1.87 -5.64 -13.06
N LYS A 1075 2.96 -5.08 -12.51
CA LYS A 1075 4.08 -5.88 -11.99
C LYS A 1075 3.67 -6.63 -10.71
N GLN A 1076 4.11 -7.88 -10.60
CA GLN A 1076 3.90 -8.72 -9.41
C GLN A 1076 5.21 -8.91 -8.63
N CYS A 1077 5.09 -9.05 -7.31
CA CYS A 1077 6.22 -9.32 -6.43
C CYS A 1077 6.93 -10.59 -6.90
N PRO A 1078 8.27 -10.57 -7.03
CA PRO A 1078 9.01 -11.70 -7.57
C PRO A 1078 8.83 -13.00 -6.77
N PHE A 1079 8.60 -12.88 -5.45
CA PHE A 1079 8.51 -14.00 -4.51
C PHE A 1079 7.09 -14.51 -4.32
N CYS A 1080 6.17 -13.69 -3.81
CA CYS A 1080 4.80 -14.14 -3.49
C CYS A 1080 3.77 -13.85 -4.59
N LYS A 1081 4.16 -13.20 -5.69
CA LYS A 1081 3.30 -12.84 -6.83
C LYS A 1081 2.14 -11.88 -6.51
N VAL A 1082 2.15 -11.18 -5.37
CA VAL A 1082 1.18 -10.10 -5.09
C VAL A 1082 1.37 -8.95 -6.09
N PRO A 1083 0.31 -8.34 -6.65
CA PRO A 1083 0.45 -7.17 -7.52
C PRO A 1083 1.04 -5.96 -6.76
N CYS A 1084 1.79 -5.11 -7.46
CA CYS A 1084 2.36 -3.87 -6.93
C CYS A 1084 1.26 -2.85 -6.62
N ASP A 1085 1.23 -2.19 -5.47
CA ASP A 1085 0.21 -1.21 -5.06
C ASP A 1085 0.47 0.24 -5.51
N ALA A 1086 1.65 0.54 -6.05
CA ALA A 1086 2.01 1.89 -6.45
C ALA A 1086 1.03 2.51 -7.46
N GLY A 1087 0.80 3.82 -7.34
CA GLY A 1087 -0.08 4.59 -8.22
C GLY A 1087 0.60 5.05 -9.50
N GLY A 1088 -0.16 5.11 -10.58
CA GLY A 1088 0.37 5.39 -11.93
C GLY A 1088 0.99 4.16 -12.60
N LYS A 1089 1.16 4.21 -13.92
CA LYS A 1089 1.81 3.12 -14.70
C LYS A 1089 3.33 3.15 -14.62
N ASP A 1090 3.92 4.33 -14.43
CA ASP A 1090 5.36 4.55 -14.54
C ASP A 1090 5.93 5.06 -13.20
N HIS A 1091 6.59 4.15 -12.48
CA HIS A 1091 7.21 4.46 -11.19
C HIS A 1091 8.47 3.62 -10.98
N ASP A 1092 9.50 4.26 -10.42
CA ASP A 1092 10.84 3.66 -10.29
C ASP A 1092 10.92 2.52 -9.28
N LYS A 1093 9.98 2.49 -8.30
CA LYS A 1093 9.96 1.52 -7.21
C LYS A 1093 8.59 0.86 -7.05
N HIS A 1094 8.55 -0.46 -7.18
CA HIS A 1094 7.38 -1.33 -6.95
C HIS A 1094 7.29 -1.68 -5.47
N HIS A 1095 6.10 -1.68 -4.89
CA HIS A 1095 5.87 -2.12 -3.51
C HIS A 1095 4.48 -2.73 -3.38
N ALA A 1096 4.23 -3.51 -2.32
CA ALA A 1096 2.89 -3.96 -1.95
C ALA A 1096 2.70 -3.81 -0.44
N THR A 1097 1.48 -3.51 -0.03
CA THR A 1097 1.11 -3.20 1.35
C THR A 1097 1.01 -4.47 2.19
N VAL A 1098 0.47 -5.55 1.61
CA VAL A 1098 0.34 -6.85 2.28
C VAL A 1098 0.83 -7.95 1.35
N HIS A 1099 1.81 -8.70 1.81
CA HIS A 1099 2.33 -9.86 1.09
C HIS A 1099 1.61 -11.14 1.54
N ARG A 1100 1.72 -12.20 0.73
CA ARG A 1100 1.14 -13.53 0.99
C ARG A 1100 2.21 -14.61 1.14
N PRO A 1101 1.91 -15.78 1.76
CA PRO A 1101 2.86 -16.88 1.87
C PRO A 1101 3.40 -17.26 0.50
N GLN A 1102 4.71 -17.47 0.40
CA GLN A 1102 5.36 -17.70 -0.89
C GLN A 1102 4.90 -19.01 -1.56
N GLY A 1103 4.47 -20.00 -0.77
CA GLY A 1103 3.86 -21.25 -1.24
C GLY A 1103 2.60 -21.04 -2.04
N VAL A 1104 1.79 -20.03 -1.69
CA VAL A 1104 0.63 -19.61 -2.49
C VAL A 1104 1.10 -19.15 -3.88
N GLY A 1105 2.23 -18.44 -3.94
CA GLY A 1105 2.93 -18.01 -5.16
C GLY A 1105 3.78 -19.09 -5.86
N ARG A 1106 3.54 -20.38 -5.57
CA ARG A 1106 4.24 -21.57 -6.12
C ARG A 1106 5.65 -21.83 -5.59
N TYR A 1107 6.09 -21.15 -4.53
CA TYR A 1107 7.41 -21.41 -3.96
C TYR A 1107 7.41 -22.66 -3.06
N ARG A 1108 8.38 -23.55 -3.26
CA ARG A 1108 8.57 -24.76 -2.44
C ARG A 1108 10.05 -24.91 -2.09
N TRP A 1109 10.31 -25.48 -0.92
CA TRP A 1109 11.67 -25.80 -0.49
C TRP A 1109 12.29 -26.86 -1.40
N SER A 1110 13.54 -26.64 -1.84
CA SER A 1110 14.20 -27.54 -2.80
C SER A 1110 14.41 -28.94 -2.26
N HIS A 1111 14.79 -29.07 -0.99
CA HIS A 1111 15.08 -30.37 -0.36
C HIS A 1111 13.83 -31.09 0.13
N SER A 1112 12.97 -30.42 0.90
CA SER A 1112 11.78 -31.07 1.48
C SER A 1112 10.62 -31.18 0.49
N ARG A 1113 10.61 -30.36 -0.58
CA ARG A 1113 9.50 -30.16 -1.53
C ARG A 1113 8.21 -29.63 -0.90
N HIS A 1114 8.21 -29.26 0.38
CA HIS A 1114 7.04 -28.68 1.05
C HIS A 1114 6.83 -27.24 0.57
N LEU A 1115 5.57 -26.84 0.45
CA LEU A 1115 5.21 -25.46 0.15
C LEU A 1115 5.67 -24.52 1.27
N CYS A 1116 6.16 -23.34 0.90
CA CYS A 1116 6.69 -22.37 1.86
C CYS A 1116 5.56 -21.54 2.50
N VAL A 1117 5.52 -21.49 3.83
CA VAL A 1117 4.55 -20.67 4.58
C VAL A 1117 5.06 -19.25 4.83
N ASP A 1118 6.34 -18.99 4.55
CA ASP A 1118 6.98 -17.73 4.91
C ASP A 1118 6.56 -16.59 3.98
N LEU A 1119 6.44 -15.38 4.56
CA LEU A 1119 6.12 -14.15 3.85
C LEU A 1119 7.40 -13.52 3.32
N CYS A 1120 7.39 -13.06 2.07
CA CYS A 1120 8.58 -12.41 1.52
C CYS A 1120 8.93 -11.10 2.23
N SER A 1121 7.98 -10.44 2.91
CA SER A 1121 8.23 -9.27 3.75
C SER A 1121 9.04 -9.60 5.01
N THR A 1122 8.91 -10.81 5.54
CA THR A 1122 9.73 -11.33 6.63
C THR A 1122 11.09 -11.81 6.11
N ASP A 1123 11.09 -12.54 4.98
CA ASP A 1123 12.31 -13.13 4.44
C ASP A 1123 13.35 -12.08 4.01
N VAL A 1124 12.93 -10.94 3.45
CA VAL A 1124 13.86 -9.85 3.04
C VAL A 1124 14.60 -9.19 4.20
N GLN A 1125 14.17 -9.40 5.45
CA GLN A 1125 14.91 -8.95 6.64
C GLN A 1125 15.79 -10.03 7.24
N SER A 1126 15.60 -11.27 6.84
CA SER A 1126 16.30 -12.42 7.36
C SER A 1126 17.55 -12.75 6.54
N ASP A 1127 18.42 -13.58 7.11
CA ASP A 1127 19.48 -14.24 6.37
C ASP A 1127 18.99 -15.41 5.48
N VAL A 1128 17.65 -15.63 5.39
CA VAL A 1128 17.08 -16.70 4.57
C VAL A 1128 17.63 -16.60 3.14
N LYS A 1129 17.94 -17.72 2.51
CA LYS A 1129 18.36 -17.73 1.10
C LYS A 1129 17.24 -18.13 0.15
N PHE A 1130 17.05 -17.34 -0.91
CA PHE A 1130 16.22 -17.72 -2.04
C PHE A 1130 17.06 -18.29 -3.18
N CYS A 1131 16.43 -19.15 -3.96
CA CYS A 1131 16.98 -19.70 -5.18
C CYS A 1131 15.85 -19.84 -6.22
N ASN A 1132 15.97 -19.16 -7.35
CA ASN A 1132 15.00 -19.22 -8.43
C ASN A 1132 15.68 -19.11 -9.80
N SER A 1133 14.86 -18.98 -10.85
CA SER A 1133 15.34 -18.80 -12.24
C SER A 1133 16.33 -17.64 -12.36
N ASP A 1134 16.02 -16.53 -11.70
CA ASP A 1134 16.74 -15.26 -11.82
C ASP A 1134 18.09 -15.30 -11.09
N THR A 1135 18.28 -16.25 -10.18
CA THR A 1135 19.57 -16.52 -9.53
C THR A 1135 20.36 -17.66 -10.19
N GLU A 1136 19.92 -18.14 -11.35
CA GLU A 1136 20.52 -19.30 -12.05
C GLU A 1136 20.61 -20.55 -11.16
N GLY A 1137 19.66 -20.73 -10.23
CA GLY A 1137 19.66 -21.88 -9.33
C GLY A 1137 20.66 -21.79 -8.17
N LYS A 1138 21.29 -20.62 -7.96
CA LYS A 1138 22.17 -20.37 -6.82
C LYS A 1138 21.39 -19.76 -5.66
N PHE A 1139 21.81 -20.11 -4.45
CA PHE A 1139 21.26 -19.55 -3.22
C PHE A 1139 21.84 -18.17 -2.95
N HIS A 1140 20.97 -17.17 -2.82
CA HIS A 1140 21.32 -15.81 -2.44
C HIS A 1140 20.50 -15.37 -1.24
N PRO A 1141 21.08 -14.62 -0.28
CA PRO A 1141 20.32 -14.07 0.84
C PRO A 1141 19.17 -13.18 0.34
N PHE A 1142 17.99 -13.34 0.93
CA PHE A 1142 16.82 -12.51 0.66
C PHE A 1142 17.09 -11.04 0.96
N LYS A 1143 17.90 -10.70 1.98
CA LYS A 1143 18.34 -9.31 2.23
C LYS A 1143 19.06 -8.64 1.04
N ASP A 1144 19.68 -9.43 0.17
CA ASP A 1144 20.37 -8.97 -1.04
C ASP A 1144 19.47 -9.03 -2.29
N TYR A 1145 18.15 -9.26 -2.14
CA TYR A 1145 17.24 -9.42 -3.28
C TYR A 1145 17.29 -8.28 -4.28
N ARG A 1146 17.57 -7.05 -3.83
CA ARG A 1146 17.70 -5.85 -4.67
C ARG A 1146 18.82 -5.92 -5.71
N ARG A 1147 19.78 -6.86 -5.57
CA ARG A 1147 20.77 -7.12 -6.64
C ARG A 1147 20.12 -7.69 -7.90
N PHE A 1148 19.03 -8.44 -7.74
CA PHE A 1148 18.29 -9.08 -8.84
C PHE A 1148 16.99 -8.33 -9.16
N TYR A 1149 16.39 -7.69 -8.16
CA TYR A 1149 15.14 -6.95 -8.27
C TYR A 1149 15.30 -5.52 -7.72
N PRO A 1150 16.16 -4.67 -8.33
CA PRO A 1150 16.47 -3.33 -7.81
C PRO A 1150 15.26 -2.40 -7.76
N GLU A 1151 14.29 -2.63 -8.64
CA GLU A 1151 13.06 -1.86 -8.71
C GLU A 1151 12.03 -2.27 -7.65
N TRP A 1152 12.19 -3.39 -6.94
CA TRP A 1152 11.24 -3.79 -5.89
C TRP A 1152 11.68 -3.30 -4.52
N ASN A 1153 10.75 -2.64 -3.83
CA ASN A 1153 10.81 -2.30 -2.43
C ASN A 1153 9.79 -3.15 -1.66
N ILE A 1154 10.22 -4.34 -1.25
CA ILE A 1154 9.49 -5.17 -0.31
C ILE A 1154 9.80 -4.61 1.08
N ALA A 1155 8.83 -3.89 1.64
CA ALA A 1155 8.95 -3.37 2.98
C ALA A 1155 8.77 -4.51 3.99
N PRO A 1156 9.54 -4.51 5.08
CA PRO A 1156 9.24 -5.29 6.26
C PRO A 1156 7.79 -5.08 6.70
N ASP A 1157 7.00 -6.15 6.77
CA ASP A 1157 5.61 -6.04 7.21
C ASP A 1157 5.54 -6.15 8.75
N PRO A 1158 5.11 -5.09 9.48
CA PRO A 1158 4.88 -5.14 10.93
C PRO A 1158 3.91 -6.21 11.40
N SER A 1159 2.97 -6.57 10.54
CA SER A 1159 1.68 -7.07 10.95
C SER A 1159 1.52 -8.51 10.51
N ILE A 1160 2.06 -9.42 11.33
CA ILE A 1160 1.80 -10.86 11.18
C ILE A 1160 0.27 -11.11 11.11
N GLN A 1161 -0.57 -10.29 11.76
CA GLN A 1161 -2.05 -10.36 11.71
C GLN A 1161 -2.70 -9.87 10.40
N ALA A 1162 -2.05 -9.00 9.61
CA ALA A 1162 -2.61 -8.51 8.33
C ALA A 1162 -2.65 -9.59 7.23
N SER A 1163 -2.00 -10.73 7.46
CA SER A 1163 -2.02 -11.88 6.56
C SER A 1163 -2.94 -13.01 7.03
N ASP A 1164 -3.73 -12.84 8.10
CA ASP A 1164 -4.62 -13.90 8.60
C ASP A 1164 -5.56 -14.43 7.52
N TYR A 1165 -5.95 -13.60 6.55
CA TYR A 1165 -6.59 -14.05 5.32
C TYR A 1165 -5.79 -15.09 4.55
N TRP A 1166 -4.54 -14.79 4.17
CA TRP A 1166 -3.73 -15.70 3.39
C TRP A 1166 -3.25 -16.91 4.20
N LYS A 1167 -3.12 -16.79 5.52
CA LYS A 1167 -2.89 -17.93 6.42
C LYS A 1167 -4.07 -18.88 6.43
N TYR A 1168 -5.29 -18.34 6.52
CA TYR A 1168 -6.52 -19.11 6.41
C TYR A 1168 -6.59 -19.84 5.06
N VAL A 1169 -6.36 -19.13 3.95
CA VAL A 1169 -6.36 -19.70 2.59
C VAL A 1169 -5.31 -20.81 2.44
N MET A 1170 -4.08 -20.57 2.89
CA MET A 1170 -3.00 -21.56 2.84
C MET A 1170 -3.32 -22.81 3.70
N THR A 1171 -3.98 -22.62 4.85
CA THR A 1171 -4.38 -23.71 5.74
C THR A 1171 -5.54 -24.52 5.16
N ALA A 1172 -6.56 -23.84 4.64
CA ALA A 1172 -7.76 -24.46 4.09
C ALA A 1172 -7.47 -25.28 2.82
N PHE A 1173 -6.55 -24.80 1.97
CA PHE A 1173 -6.26 -25.40 0.67
C PHE A 1173 -4.86 -26.02 0.57
N ASN A 1174 -4.23 -26.35 1.71
CA ASN A 1174 -2.85 -26.80 1.76
C ASN A 1174 -2.54 -28.01 0.84
N GLU A 1175 -3.38 -29.05 0.93
CA GLU A 1175 -3.21 -30.27 0.12
C GLU A 1175 -3.46 -29.99 -1.37
N GLN A 1176 -4.47 -29.17 -1.67
CA GLN A 1176 -4.84 -28.84 -3.05
C GLN A 1176 -3.76 -28.00 -3.73
N PHE A 1177 -3.17 -27.01 -3.03
CA PHE A 1177 -2.01 -26.28 -3.55
C PHE A 1177 -0.82 -27.20 -3.80
N ALA A 1178 -0.59 -28.18 -2.92
CA ALA A 1178 0.50 -29.13 -3.08
C ALA A 1178 0.32 -30.02 -4.32
N GLU A 1179 -0.89 -30.51 -4.56
CA GLU A 1179 -1.22 -31.31 -5.74
C GLU A 1179 -1.07 -30.49 -7.03
N GLU A 1180 -1.69 -29.31 -7.10
CA GLU A 1180 -1.65 -28.41 -8.26
C GLU A 1180 -0.21 -27.99 -8.62
N TYR A 1181 0.64 -27.79 -7.61
CA TYR A 1181 2.02 -27.33 -7.80
C TYR A 1181 3.05 -28.48 -7.82
N ASN A 1182 2.61 -29.74 -7.85
CA ASN A 1182 3.47 -30.94 -7.79
C ASN A 1182 4.53 -30.85 -6.66
N ALA A 1183 4.04 -30.49 -5.47
CA ALA A 1183 4.79 -30.24 -4.25
C ALA A 1183 4.23 -31.11 -3.10
N LYS A 1184 4.88 -31.08 -1.94
CA LYS A 1184 4.32 -31.64 -0.70
C LYS A 1184 3.53 -30.54 0.03
N PRO A 1185 2.48 -30.90 0.79
CA PRO A 1185 1.75 -29.97 1.65
C PRO A 1185 2.73 -29.15 2.51
N ALA A 1186 2.42 -27.88 2.75
CA ALA A 1186 3.15 -27.08 3.71
C ALA A 1186 2.99 -27.64 5.12
N ASP A 1187 4.04 -27.46 5.94
CA ASP A 1187 3.97 -27.67 7.39
C ASP A 1187 3.24 -26.50 8.04
N ILE A 1188 1.90 -26.55 8.04
CA ILE A 1188 1.05 -25.46 8.55
C ILE A 1188 1.24 -25.32 10.07
N PRO A 1189 1.64 -24.13 10.56
CA PRO A 1189 1.76 -23.87 11.99
C PRO A 1189 0.44 -24.09 12.73
N ASP A 1190 0.46 -24.70 13.92
CA ASP A 1190 -0.77 -25.01 14.67
C ASP A 1190 -1.62 -23.78 14.98
N GLY A 1191 -1.00 -22.61 15.14
CA GLY A 1191 -1.71 -21.34 15.32
C GLY A 1191 -2.58 -20.93 14.12
N TRP A 1192 -2.24 -21.37 12.89
CA TRP A 1192 -3.02 -21.04 11.69
C TRP A 1192 -4.28 -21.90 11.56
N LYS A 1193 -4.23 -23.13 12.09
CA LYS A 1193 -5.37 -24.08 12.10
C LYS A 1193 -6.58 -23.56 12.89
N ASN A 1194 -6.35 -22.60 13.79
CA ASN A 1194 -7.39 -21.99 14.62
C ASN A 1194 -7.95 -20.69 14.02
N ILE A 1195 -7.43 -20.21 12.89
CA ILE A 1195 -7.93 -18.98 12.25
C ILE A 1195 -9.29 -19.27 11.61
N THR A 1196 -10.31 -18.50 11.98
CA THR A 1196 -11.65 -18.66 11.41
C THR A 1196 -11.85 -17.82 10.15
N LYS A 1197 -12.86 -18.15 9.35
CA LYS A 1197 -13.25 -17.38 8.17
C LYS A 1197 -13.63 -15.93 8.53
N GLU A 1198 -14.23 -15.71 9.70
CA GLU A 1198 -14.58 -14.38 10.21
C GLU A 1198 -13.33 -13.56 10.56
N GLN A 1199 -12.31 -14.20 11.15
CA GLN A 1199 -11.02 -13.56 11.43
C GLN A 1199 -10.28 -13.20 10.14
N ALA A 1200 -10.32 -14.09 9.14
CA ALA A 1200 -9.79 -13.81 7.79
C ALA A 1200 -10.49 -12.62 7.13
N LEU A 1201 -11.82 -12.50 7.26
CA LEU A 1201 -12.59 -11.37 6.74
C LEU A 1201 -12.27 -10.06 7.50
N LYS A 1202 -12.17 -10.14 8.83
CA LYS A 1202 -11.79 -9.00 9.68
C LYS A 1202 -10.39 -8.48 9.31
N SER A 1203 -9.45 -9.39 9.07
CA SER A 1203 -8.09 -9.07 8.61
C SER A 1203 -8.11 -8.29 7.28
N ILE A 1204 -8.89 -8.74 6.29
CA ILE A 1204 -9.05 -7.98 5.03
C ILE A 1204 -9.67 -6.59 5.28
N ASN A 1205 -10.72 -6.50 6.10
CA ASN A 1205 -11.36 -5.23 6.42
C ASN A 1205 -10.41 -4.23 7.10
N GLU A 1206 -9.57 -4.70 8.01
CA GLU A 1206 -8.53 -3.90 8.70
C GLU A 1206 -7.40 -3.48 7.76
N VAL A 1207 -6.99 -4.34 6.83
CA VAL A 1207 -5.96 -4.02 5.83
C VAL A 1207 -6.40 -2.88 4.91
N PHE A 1208 -7.65 -2.93 4.45
CA PHE A 1208 -8.20 -1.99 3.48
C PHE A 1208 -9.09 -0.89 4.09
N ASN A 1209 -9.13 -0.76 5.42
CA ASN A 1209 -9.89 0.24 6.17
C ASN A 1209 -11.41 0.27 5.85
N VAL A 1210 -12.01 -0.89 5.62
CA VAL A 1210 -13.46 -1.01 5.34
C VAL A 1210 -14.17 -1.39 6.65
N LYS A 1211 -14.95 -0.46 7.20
CA LYS A 1211 -15.73 -0.67 8.45
C LYS A 1211 -16.83 -1.72 8.29
#